data_AF-A0A800FHN4-F1
#
_entry.id   AF-A0A800FHN4-F1
#
_cell.length_a   1.000
_cell.length_b   1.000
_cell.length_c   1.000
_cell.angle_alpha   90.00
_cell.angle_beta   90.00
_cell.angle_gamma   90.00
#
_symmetry.space_group_name_H-M   'P 1'
#
loop_
_entity.id
_entity.type
_entity.pdbx_description
1 polymer ?
#
loop_
_entity_poly.entity_id
_entity_poly.type
_entity_poly.pdbx_seq_one_letter_code
_entity_poly.pdbx_strand_id
1 'polypeptide(L)'
;MGVAPDSSNLYSKTNSDSVFAISVINTEDNANYEPPKGVKGEYDRINEIRSKEQSLVLKFDNLAPRYKGAALKTLVNVTGDRAKSYLTYDKLKMYVYGNSPWVGSTETKVEFFMRFGLGEDYYELVQPVYNGWDEAENRNTINLDLNWLTQLKLQDSTNVKKLNPTDTFSDSANIKSYTFKDENGISTGKQINIKGEPALSRIKFFMVGLRNMTDEWISGEIWLDELRLSGVKKNRGVAMRLTSRFSLADIANTSFTYSRKDANFHVLQQRLGTNQTGENFSLNTNVQIHKLLPKSWGISIPVNLSMTNVTNTPKYFPGSDILVNEGAAPDSVLTKSTGMNFSTSLTKSSKSDNKIVKYTLDKLKPSFSSSRSFSSNEINKEVLNEKYSGKLGYTLPFGRNNYISPLKWTKPIPWIGPKLSEIHFYYTPTNLNASMNFSEALSQRTKRVGGQSPDSYNFGLNRNLSLDYILTDALKTKYTQSIKSDLQDYRGYAWMAIRDLDPGVVENITENLTTTFNPVIFTWLKPNINYSSAYSWNQDRESTLGGANIGTQLRFSSSIALNLVNMFEVIYKPPSKAAAPTGRSRRRGSKPEEEKPTEKKQKDIPVLTFVHGLIRKVNPINFSYTENLNRTGRG
;
A
#
# COMPACT_ATOMS: atom_id res chain seq x y z
N MET A 1 21.93 1.62 36.82
CA MET A 1 22.90 1.03 37.74
C MET A 1 22.14 0.43 38.90
N GLY A 2 22.73 -0.54 39.60
CA GLY A 2 22.21 -1.04 40.85
C GLY A 2 23.07 -2.18 41.40
N VAL A 3 22.88 -2.49 42.66
CA VAL A 3 23.61 -3.54 43.39
C VAL A 3 22.62 -4.61 43.85
N ALA A 4 23.02 -5.87 43.78
CA ALA A 4 22.21 -7.00 44.22
C ALA A 4 23.06 -8.05 44.94
N PRO A 5 22.48 -8.81 45.89
CA PRO A 5 23.04 -10.09 46.28
C PRO A 5 23.21 -10.97 45.04
N ASP A 6 24.25 -11.77 45.02
CA ASP A 6 24.57 -12.61 43.88
C ASP A 6 23.45 -13.59 43.49
N SER A 7 22.74 -14.12 44.48
CA SER A 7 21.57 -15.01 44.30
C SER A 7 20.32 -14.31 43.74
N SER A 8 20.30 -12.98 43.67
CA SER A 8 19.16 -12.18 43.23
C SER A 8 19.36 -11.59 41.83
N ASN A 9 18.26 -11.42 41.09
CA ASN A 9 18.24 -10.67 39.83
C ASN A 9 17.54 -9.29 39.98
N LEU A 10 17.14 -8.94 41.20
CA LEU A 10 16.56 -7.64 41.55
C LEU A 10 17.66 -6.70 42.05
N TYR A 11 17.94 -5.67 41.26
CA TYR A 11 18.96 -4.66 41.58
C TYR A 11 18.34 -3.50 42.37
N SER A 12 18.85 -3.27 43.58
CA SER A 12 18.50 -2.07 44.35
C SER A 12 19.20 -0.85 43.77
N LYS A 13 18.45 0.24 43.64
CA LYS A 13 18.96 1.56 43.23
C LYS A 13 19.18 2.50 44.41
N THR A 14 18.74 2.11 45.61
CA THR A 14 18.81 2.95 46.80
C THR A 14 20.21 2.85 47.39
N ASN A 15 20.93 3.97 47.52
CA ASN A 15 22.33 4.06 47.99
C ASN A 15 23.35 3.25 47.16
N SER A 16 22.98 2.81 45.95
CA SER A 16 23.88 2.03 45.09
C SER A 16 24.99 2.88 44.47
N ASP A 17 24.78 4.20 44.33
CA ASP A 17 25.72 5.09 43.63
C ASP A 17 27.03 5.30 44.40
N SER A 18 27.01 5.13 45.73
CA SER A 18 28.22 5.17 46.56
C SER A 18 29.03 3.88 46.49
N VAL A 19 28.39 2.76 46.11
CA VAL A 19 29.01 1.41 46.06
C VAL A 19 29.39 1.02 44.65
N PHE A 20 28.63 1.44 43.64
CA PHE A 20 28.86 1.13 42.24
C PHE A 20 28.53 2.34 41.37
N ALA A 21 29.53 2.83 40.65
CA ALA A 21 29.44 3.99 39.78
C ALA A 21 29.97 3.68 38.38
N ILE A 22 29.34 4.28 37.37
CA ILE A 22 29.83 4.26 35.99
C ILE A 22 30.53 5.59 35.72
N SER A 23 31.74 5.52 35.19
CA SER A 23 32.49 6.68 34.70
C SER A 23 33.13 6.38 33.35
N VAL A 24 33.81 7.36 32.76
CA VAL A 24 34.51 7.22 31.48
C VAL A 24 35.95 7.64 31.67
N ILE A 25 36.88 6.86 31.15
CA ILE A 25 38.31 7.18 31.10
C ILE A 25 38.72 7.32 29.64
N ASN A 26 39.60 8.29 29.32
CA ASN A 26 39.96 8.56 27.93
C ASN A 26 41.39 9.06 27.74
N THR A 27 41.83 9.03 26.48
CA THR A 27 43.21 9.36 26.07
C THR A 27 43.60 10.83 26.17
N GLU A 28 42.64 11.75 26.31
CA GLU A 28 42.91 13.20 26.39
C GLU A 28 42.89 13.71 27.84
N ASP A 29 41.86 13.33 28.59
CA ASP A 29 41.61 13.80 29.96
C ASP A 29 42.39 12.97 31.01
N ASN A 30 42.88 11.78 30.64
CA ASN A 30 43.58 10.88 31.56
C ASN A 30 44.91 10.40 30.99
N ALA A 31 46.02 10.98 31.48
CA ALA A 31 47.38 10.64 31.01
C ALA A 31 47.79 9.18 31.26
N ASN A 32 47.15 8.49 32.21
CA ASN A 32 47.48 7.11 32.59
C ASN A 32 46.67 6.06 31.82
N TYR A 33 45.79 6.48 30.90
CA TYR A 33 44.97 5.56 30.13
C TYR A 33 45.66 5.20 28.81
N GLU A 34 46.03 3.92 28.70
CA GLU A 34 46.50 3.32 27.46
C GLU A 34 45.41 2.40 26.89
N PRO A 35 44.90 2.67 25.67
CA PRO A 35 43.90 1.80 25.06
C PRO A 35 44.52 0.45 24.67
N PRO A 36 43.70 -0.61 24.52
CA PRO A 36 44.18 -1.91 24.06
C PRO A 36 44.92 -1.80 22.70
N LYS A 37 45.89 -2.67 22.45
CA LYS A 37 46.66 -2.67 21.21
C LYS A 37 45.75 -2.77 19.98
N GLY A 38 45.89 -1.79 19.09
CA GLY A 38 45.13 -1.70 17.84
C GLY A 38 43.78 -1.01 17.97
N VAL A 39 43.38 -0.61 19.18
CA VAL A 39 42.22 0.26 19.43
C VAL A 39 42.69 1.71 19.41
N LYS A 40 42.04 2.52 18.59
CA LYS A 40 42.36 3.93 18.44
C LYS A 40 41.11 4.68 18.01
N GLY A 41 41.02 5.94 18.42
CA GLY A 41 39.89 6.79 18.08
C GLY A 41 39.70 6.98 16.58
N GLU A 42 38.45 7.24 16.20
CA GLU A 42 38.02 7.47 14.83
C GLU A 42 38.84 8.60 14.20
N TYR A 43 39.37 8.34 13.00
CA TYR A 43 40.14 9.32 12.25
C TYR A 43 39.25 9.90 11.16
N ASP A 44 38.89 11.17 11.33
CA ASP A 44 38.20 11.92 10.30
C ASP A 44 39.21 12.37 9.24
N ARG A 45 39.10 11.77 8.05
CA ARG A 45 40.00 12.08 6.92
C ARG A 45 39.78 13.46 6.32
N ILE A 46 38.62 14.08 6.54
CA ILE A 46 38.30 15.41 5.98
C ILE A 46 38.94 16.49 6.83
N ASN A 47 38.81 16.36 8.15
CA ASN A 47 39.32 17.35 9.10
C ASN A 47 40.73 17.02 9.61
N GLU A 48 41.27 15.84 9.27
CA GLU A 48 42.53 15.28 9.77
C GLU A 48 42.60 15.17 11.31
N ILE A 49 41.44 15.16 11.97
CA ILE A 49 41.31 15.09 13.41
C ILE A 49 41.06 13.63 13.82
N ARG A 50 41.71 13.22 14.91
CA ARG A 50 41.40 11.96 15.59
C ARG A 50 40.52 12.24 16.80
N SER A 51 39.37 11.59 16.87
CA SER A 51 38.51 11.62 18.05
C SER A 51 39.20 10.95 19.24
N LYS A 52 38.90 11.39 20.46
CA LYS A 52 39.39 10.73 21.67
C LYS A 52 38.88 9.29 21.78
N GLU A 53 39.77 8.39 22.16
CA GLU A 53 39.44 7.01 22.53
C GLU A 53 38.99 6.96 23.99
N GLN A 54 37.90 6.23 24.28
CA GLN A 54 37.25 6.23 25.58
C GLN A 54 36.80 4.82 26.01
N SER A 55 37.10 4.45 27.25
CA SER A 55 36.61 3.22 27.90
C SER A 55 35.56 3.50 28.97
N LEU A 56 34.63 2.56 29.16
CA LEU A 56 33.64 2.59 30.22
C LEU A 56 34.24 2.04 31.52
N VAL A 57 34.27 2.84 32.58
CA VAL A 57 34.77 2.43 33.89
C VAL A 57 33.60 1.99 34.78
N LEU A 58 33.65 0.73 35.21
CA LEU A 58 32.81 0.19 36.27
C LEU A 58 33.59 0.30 37.58
N LYS A 59 33.32 1.37 38.33
CA LYS A 59 33.94 1.61 39.63
C LYS A 59 33.08 0.99 40.72
N PHE A 60 33.72 0.23 41.60
CA PHE A 60 33.08 -0.36 42.76
C PHE A 60 33.87 0.02 44.00
N ASP A 61 33.17 0.44 45.04
CA ASP A 61 33.77 0.81 46.31
C ASP A 61 33.00 0.16 47.45
N ASN A 62 33.70 -0.61 48.29
CA ASN A 62 33.10 -1.41 49.35
C ASN A 62 31.93 -2.25 48.82
N LEU A 63 32.17 -3.04 47.77
CA LEU A 63 31.19 -4.02 47.30
C LEU A 63 31.16 -5.20 48.28
N ALA A 64 30.00 -5.45 48.86
CA ALA A 64 29.83 -6.48 49.89
C ALA A 64 30.22 -7.90 49.41
N PRO A 65 30.58 -8.80 50.35
CA PRO A 65 30.77 -10.23 50.09
C PRO A 65 29.62 -10.84 49.31
N ARG A 66 29.90 -11.58 48.22
CA ARG A 66 28.87 -12.24 47.39
C ARG A 66 27.80 -11.27 46.84
N TYR A 67 28.15 -10.02 46.58
CA TYR A 67 27.29 -9.05 45.89
C TYR A 67 27.80 -8.79 44.47
N LYS A 68 26.90 -8.27 43.62
CA LYS A 68 27.19 -7.86 42.25
C LYS A 68 26.65 -6.47 41.95
N GLY A 69 27.44 -5.71 41.19
CA GLY A 69 27.07 -4.39 40.68
C GLY A 69 26.84 -4.45 39.17
N ALA A 70 25.77 -3.82 38.67
CA ALA A 70 25.43 -3.85 37.25
C ALA A 70 24.98 -2.51 36.68
N ALA A 71 25.37 -2.28 35.44
CA ALA A 71 24.96 -1.20 34.56
C ALA A 71 24.04 -1.77 33.46
N LEU A 72 22.93 -1.09 33.17
CA LEU A 72 22.00 -1.50 32.10
C LEU A 72 21.87 -0.38 31.07
N LYS A 73 22.08 -0.72 29.80
CA LYS A 73 21.79 0.15 28.66
C LYS A 73 20.66 -0.46 27.84
N THR A 74 19.54 0.26 27.76
CA THR A 74 18.41 -0.11 26.89
C THR A 74 18.59 0.49 25.50
N LEU A 75 18.43 -0.35 24.49
CA LEU A 75 18.49 -0.03 23.07
C LEU A 75 17.06 0.26 22.58
N VAL A 76 16.58 1.50 22.75
CA VAL A 76 15.16 1.83 22.56
C VAL A 76 14.73 1.79 21.08
N ASN A 77 15.64 1.90 20.11
CA ASN A 77 15.32 2.14 18.69
C ASN A 77 16.10 1.29 17.68
N VAL A 78 16.43 0.04 18.01
CA VAL A 78 17.10 -0.84 17.04
C VAL A 78 16.03 -1.55 16.21
N THR A 79 15.50 -0.86 15.21
CA THR A 79 14.59 -1.43 14.19
C THR A 79 15.31 -1.52 12.84
N GLY A 80 14.82 -2.37 11.94
CA GLY A 80 15.37 -2.51 10.58
C GLY A 80 16.78 -3.13 10.53
N ASP A 81 17.68 -2.54 9.74
CA ASP A 81 18.99 -3.10 9.39
C ASP A 81 19.97 -3.20 10.57
N ARG A 82 19.81 -2.34 11.60
CA ARG A 82 20.64 -2.39 12.81
C ARG A 82 20.28 -3.59 13.70
N ALA A 83 19.00 -4.00 13.76
CA ALA A 83 18.58 -5.22 14.47
C ALA A 83 19.08 -6.48 13.77
N LYS A 84 19.08 -6.45 12.43
CA LYS A 84 19.58 -7.54 11.58
C LYS A 84 21.12 -7.62 11.55
N SER A 85 21.82 -6.61 12.08
CA SER A 85 23.29 -6.57 12.03
C SER A 85 23.91 -7.70 12.85
N TYR A 86 23.39 -8.03 14.03
CA TYR A 86 23.93 -9.13 14.87
C TYR A 86 23.90 -10.51 14.18
N LEU A 87 22.95 -10.76 13.27
CA LEU A 87 22.90 -12.00 12.50
C LEU A 87 23.92 -12.05 11.34
N THR A 88 24.43 -10.88 10.94
CA THR A 88 25.32 -10.72 9.78
C THR A 88 26.79 -10.93 10.15
N TYR A 89 27.15 -10.74 11.42
CA TYR A 89 28.52 -10.94 11.89
C TYR A 89 28.66 -12.28 12.60
N ASP A 90 29.89 -12.80 12.61
CA ASP A 90 30.20 -14.09 13.22
C ASP A 90 30.61 -13.96 14.68
N LYS A 91 31.21 -12.83 15.09
CA LYS A 91 31.84 -12.69 16.41
C LYS A 91 31.45 -11.39 17.10
N LEU A 92 31.23 -11.44 18.41
CA LEU A 92 31.17 -10.28 19.30
C LEU A 92 32.49 -10.20 20.07
N LYS A 93 33.14 -9.04 20.02
CA LYS A 93 34.43 -8.80 20.68
C LYS A 93 34.33 -7.63 21.65
N MET A 94 35.07 -7.71 22.74
CA MET A 94 35.21 -6.64 23.73
C MET A 94 36.51 -6.86 24.52
N TYR A 95 37.11 -5.78 25.01
CA TYR A 95 38.25 -5.83 25.92
C TYR A 95 37.82 -5.45 27.33
N VAL A 96 38.44 -6.11 28.31
CA VAL A 96 38.23 -5.84 29.73
C VAL A 96 39.58 -5.50 30.37
N TYR A 97 39.63 -4.48 31.21
CA TYR A 97 40.81 -4.11 31.98
C TYR A 97 40.52 -4.31 33.47
N GLY A 98 41.39 -5.03 34.18
CA GLY A 98 41.29 -5.15 35.63
C GLY A 98 42.20 -4.15 36.34
N ASN A 99 41.64 -3.30 37.19
CA ASN A 99 42.37 -2.38 38.07
C ASN A 99 41.88 -2.51 39.52
N SER A 100 42.33 -3.53 40.24
CA SER A 100 41.90 -3.78 41.61
C SER A 100 42.94 -4.58 42.39
N PRO A 101 43.15 -4.32 43.71
CA PRO A 101 44.01 -5.14 44.55
C PRO A 101 43.61 -6.63 44.61
N TRP A 102 42.36 -6.94 44.32
CA TRP A 102 41.81 -8.30 44.32
C TRP A 102 41.85 -8.98 42.94
N VAL A 103 42.49 -8.33 41.96
CA VAL A 103 42.70 -8.80 40.59
C VAL A 103 44.20 -8.92 40.34
N GLY A 104 44.74 -10.13 40.47
CA GLY A 104 46.15 -10.42 40.25
C GLY A 104 46.47 -10.85 38.81
N SER A 105 47.75 -11.14 38.56
CA SER A 105 48.23 -11.66 37.26
C SER A 105 47.94 -13.16 37.07
N THR A 106 47.84 -13.92 38.17
CA THR A 106 47.64 -15.38 38.16
C THR A 106 46.32 -15.79 38.81
N GLU A 107 45.87 -15.08 39.83
CA GLU A 107 44.62 -15.33 40.54
C GLU A 107 43.73 -14.10 40.53
N THR A 108 42.43 -14.32 40.43
CA THR A 108 41.43 -13.27 40.48
C THR A 108 40.23 -13.69 41.30
N LYS A 109 39.70 -12.73 42.06
CA LYS A 109 38.51 -12.91 42.88
C LYS A 109 37.33 -12.05 42.42
N VAL A 110 37.44 -11.48 41.22
CA VAL A 110 36.43 -10.64 40.60
C VAL A 110 36.02 -11.21 39.25
N GLU A 111 34.73 -11.44 39.06
CA GLU A 111 34.16 -11.88 37.79
C GLU A 111 33.47 -10.72 37.10
N PHE A 112 33.74 -10.55 35.81
CA PHE A 112 32.96 -9.72 34.91
C PHE A 112 31.81 -10.53 34.32
N PHE A 113 30.65 -9.91 34.18
CA PHE A 113 29.55 -10.49 33.42
C PHE A 113 28.90 -9.49 32.46
N MET A 114 28.43 -10.01 31.33
CA MET A 114 27.67 -9.28 30.33
C MET A 114 26.41 -10.06 29.96
N ARG A 115 25.23 -9.45 30.14
CA ARG A 115 23.95 -9.98 29.68
C ARG A 115 23.42 -9.18 28.50
N PHE A 116 22.87 -9.85 27.50
CA PHE A 116 22.21 -9.19 26.39
C PHE A 116 21.04 -10.02 25.86
N GLY A 117 19.92 -9.37 25.60
CA GLY A 117 18.69 -10.06 25.24
C GLY A 117 17.45 -9.18 25.19
N LEU A 118 16.29 -9.78 25.47
CA LEU A 118 14.98 -9.16 25.46
C LEU A 118 14.16 -9.61 26.68
N GLY A 119 13.90 -8.68 27.61
CA GLY A 119 13.11 -8.98 28.81
C GLY A 119 13.81 -10.01 29.69
N GLU A 120 13.14 -11.13 29.96
CA GLU A 120 13.67 -12.23 30.78
C GLU A 120 14.56 -13.21 30.01
N ASP A 121 14.52 -13.15 28.67
CA ASP A 121 15.33 -14.00 27.79
C ASP A 121 16.66 -13.32 27.48
N TYR A 122 17.77 -13.93 27.88
CA TYR A 122 19.09 -13.35 27.66
C TYR A 122 20.20 -14.38 27.51
N TYR A 123 21.24 -13.94 26.80
CA TYR A 123 22.56 -14.55 26.86
C TYR A 123 23.35 -13.85 27.96
N GLU A 124 24.08 -14.62 28.76
CA GLU A 124 25.01 -14.14 29.77
C GLU A 124 26.38 -14.74 29.50
N LEU A 125 27.38 -13.88 29.44
CA LEU A 125 28.79 -14.24 29.41
C LEU A 125 29.39 -13.87 30.76
N VAL A 126 30.04 -14.82 31.43
CA VAL A 126 30.79 -14.60 32.67
C VAL A 126 32.25 -14.93 32.42
N GLN A 127 33.15 -14.09 32.94
CA GLN A 127 34.58 -14.29 32.78
C GLN A 127 35.35 -13.70 33.98
N PRO A 128 36.40 -14.38 34.48
CA PRO A 128 37.33 -13.78 35.43
C PRO A 128 38.07 -12.57 34.82
N VAL A 129 38.39 -11.60 35.66
CA VAL A 129 39.16 -10.41 35.25
C VAL A 129 40.56 -10.46 35.83
N TYR A 130 41.58 -10.36 34.99
CA TYR A 130 42.99 -10.32 35.38
C TYR A 130 43.54 -8.89 35.35
N ASN A 131 44.73 -8.68 35.92
CA ASN A 131 45.33 -7.35 35.98
C ASN A 131 45.66 -6.81 34.58
N GLY A 132 45.28 -5.56 34.31
CA GLY A 132 45.49 -4.89 33.04
C GLY A 132 44.62 -5.42 31.89
N TRP A 133 45.01 -5.16 30.64
CA TRP A 133 44.37 -5.73 29.45
C TRP A 133 44.72 -7.22 29.21
N ASP A 134 45.73 -7.74 29.93
CA ASP A 134 46.23 -9.11 29.84
C ASP A 134 46.50 -9.58 28.38
N GLU A 135 47.13 -8.73 27.58
CA GLU A 135 47.31 -8.97 26.13
C GLU A 135 48.25 -10.13 25.78
N ALA A 136 49.10 -10.56 26.73
CA ALA A 136 50.03 -11.66 26.53
C ALA A 136 49.30 -13.01 26.46
N GLU A 137 48.36 -13.24 27.40
CA GLU A 137 47.57 -14.48 27.47
C GLU A 137 46.16 -14.32 26.86
N ASN A 138 45.75 -13.09 26.55
CA ASN A 138 44.44 -12.72 26.01
C ASN A 138 43.25 -13.19 26.87
N ARG A 139 43.44 -13.41 28.18
CA ARG A 139 42.36 -13.91 29.04
C ARG A 139 41.28 -12.86 29.26
N ASN A 140 41.65 -11.58 29.29
CA ASN A 140 40.73 -10.45 29.40
C ASN A 140 40.09 -10.00 28.06
N THR A 141 40.28 -10.76 26.98
CA THR A 141 39.63 -10.48 25.70
C THR A 141 38.41 -11.36 25.51
N ILE A 142 37.26 -10.74 25.30
CA ILE A 142 36.02 -11.42 24.95
C ILE A 142 35.99 -11.60 23.43
N ASN A 143 35.85 -12.84 22.99
CA ASN A 143 35.71 -13.22 21.59
C ASN A 143 34.64 -14.31 21.49
N LEU A 144 33.38 -13.89 21.41
CA LEU A 144 32.21 -14.76 21.42
C LEU A 144 31.77 -15.07 19.99
N ASP A 145 31.81 -16.34 19.61
CA ASP A 145 31.25 -16.80 18.33
C ASP A 145 29.73 -16.90 18.42
N LEU A 146 29.06 -16.04 17.65
CA LEU A 146 27.60 -15.93 17.62
C LEU A 146 26.95 -17.13 16.92
N ASN A 147 27.60 -17.73 15.92
CA ASN A 147 27.05 -18.91 15.25
C ASN A 147 27.05 -20.10 16.21
N TRP A 148 28.16 -20.31 16.91
CA TRP A 148 28.25 -21.34 17.94
C TRP A 148 27.24 -21.09 19.07
N LEU A 149 27.10 -19.85 19.53
CA LEU A 149 26.11 -19.47 20.55
C LEU A 149 24.67 -19.83 20.14
N THR A 150 24.29 -19.57 18.89
CA THR A 150 22.95 -19.96 18.39
C THR A 150 22.78 -21.47 18.27
N GLN A 151 23.84 -22.21 17.90
CA GLN A 151 23.81 -23.66 17.81
C GLN A 151 23.66 -24.34 19.17
N LEU A 152 24.24 -23.77 20.24
CA LEU A 152 24.10 -24.30 21.60
C LEU A 152 22.63 -24.41 22.04
N LYS A 153 21.74 -23.57 21.52
CA LYS A 153 20.30 -23.67 21.84
C LYS A 153 19.65 -24.94 21.32
N LEU A 154 20.12 -25.43 20.17
CA LEU A 154 19.61 -26.62 19.51
C LEU A 154 20.22 -27.91 20.05
N GLN A 155 21.23 -27.81 20.92
CA GLN A 155 21.95 -28.95 21.46
C GLN A 155 21.45 -29.26 22.87
N ASP A 156 21.40 -30.55 23.17
CA ASP A 156 21.08 -31.11 24.48
C ASP A 156 22.33 -31.78 25.06
N SER A 157 22.32 -32.11 26.35
CA SER A 157 23.47 -32.71 27.07
C SER A 157 24.09 -33.94 26.40
N THR A 158 23.36 -34.62 25.51
CA THR A 158 23.80 -35.80 24.74
C THR A 158 24.43 -35.46 23.38
N ASN A 159 24.19 -34.28 22.82
CA ASN A 159 24.57 -33.90 21.45
C ASN A 159 25.31 -32.55 21.38
N VAL A 160 25.87 -32.08 22.49
CA VAL A 160 26.62 -30.82 22.52
C VAL A 160 27.94 -30.97 21.77
N LYS A 161 28.15 -30.10 20.79
CA LYS A 161 29.46 -29.90 20.16
C LYS A 161 30.29 -29.00 21.07
N LYS A 162 31.05 -29.63 21.96
CA LYS A 162 32.00 -28.94 22.82
C LYS A 162 33.15 -28.38 21.99
N LEU A 163 33.63 -27.20 22.38
CA LEU A 163 34.82 -26.58 21.81
C LEU A 163 36.08 -27.33 22.26
N ASN A 164 36.16 -27.65 23.56
CA ASN A 164 37.18 -28.55 24.11
C ASN A 164 36.55 -29.83 24.67
N PRO A 165 37.18 -31.01 24.56
CA PRO A 165 36.65 -32.26 25.13
C PRO A 165 36.42 -32.19 26.64
N THR A 166 37.22 -31.39 27.35
CA THR A 166 37.18 -31.19 28.80
C THR A 166 36.04 -30.29 29.26
N ASP A 167 35.41 -29.52 28.37
CA ASP A 167 34.34 -28.58 28.72
C ASP A 167 33.09 -29.29 29.25
N THR A 168 32.33 -28.59 30.09
CA THR A 168 31.09 -29.10 30.68
C THR A 168 29.90 -28.28 30.23
N PHE A 169 28.85 -28.99 29.81
CA PHE A 169 27.55 -28.41 29.47
C PHE A 169 26.49 -28.99 30.38
N SER A 170 25.63 -28.12 30.91
CA SER A 170 24.49 -28.50 31.73
C SER A 170 23.24 -27.79 31.20
N ASP A 171 22.16 -28.55 31.08
CA ASP A 171 20.83 -28.03 30.76
C ASP A 171 19.91 -28.32 31.94
N SER A 172 19.52 -27.27 32.68
CA SER A 172 18.63 -27.41 33.83
C SER A 172 17.76 -26.15 33.99
N ALA A 173 16.49 -26.35 34.36
CA ALA A 173 15.56 -25.28 34.73
C ALA A 173 15.49 -24.09 33.74
N ASN A 174 15.45 -24.37 32.43
CA ASN A 174 15.40 -23.37 31.36
C ASN A 174 16.65 -22.46 31.26
N ILE A 175 17.78 -22.96 31.78
CA ILE A 175 19.09 -22.34 31.68
C ILE A 175 20.07 -23.37 31.10
N LYS A 176 20.61 -23.06 29.92
CA LYS A 176 21.71 -23.81 29.32
C LYS A 176 23.02 -23.14 29.71
N SER A 177 23.88 -23.86 30.42
CA SER A 177 25.16 -23.36 30.92
C SER A 177 26.32 -24.14 30.29
N TYR A 178 27.27 -23.41 29.72
CA TYR A 178 28.50 -23.93 29.15
C TYR A 178 29.68 -23.37 29.93
N THR A 179 30.47 -24.23 30.56
CA THR A 179 31.65 -23.85 31.34
C THR A 179 32.91 -24.28 30.61
N PHE A 180 33.81 -23.32 30.41
CA PHE A 180 35.09 -23.54 29.73
C PHE A 180 36.12 -24.09 30.71
N LYS A 181 36.79 -25.16 30.32
CA LYS A 181 37.85 -25.81 31.07
C LYS A 181 39.15 -25.80 30.28
N ASP A 182 40.25 -25.76 31.02
CA ASP A 182 41.59 -25.83 30.47
C ASP A 182 41.92 -27.27 30.02
N GLU A 183 43.08 -27.48 29.40
CA GLU A 183 43.56 -28.78 28.90
C GLU A 183 43.63 -29.84 30.02
N ASN A 184 43.89 -29.39 31.25
CA ASN A 184 43.95 -30.22 32.46
C ASN A 184 42.58 -30.46 33.12
N GLY A 185 41.48 -29.99 32.53
CA GLY A 185 40.11 -30.16 33.05
C GLY A 185 39.71 -29.23 34.19
N ILE A 186 40.57 -28.26 34.55
CA ILE A 186 40.33 -27.23 35.56
C ILE A 186 39.45 -26.14 34.95
N SER A 187 38.46 -25.64 35.72
CA SER A 187 37.58 -24.56 35.25
C SER A 187 38.37 -23.27 35.05
N THR A 188 38.28 -22.68 33.86
CA THR A 188 38.89 -21.37 33.56
C THR A 188 38.12 -20.22 34.21
N GLY A 189 36.97 -20.48 34.85
CA GLY A 189 36.04 -19.48 35.36
C GLY A 189 35.18 -18.81 34.27
N LYS A 190 35.48 -19.03 32.99
CA LYS A 190 34.66 -18.53 31.89
C LYS A 190 33.43 -19.41 31.70
N GLN A 191 32.27 -18.77 31.56
CA GLN A 191 30.98 -19.46 31.45
C GLN A 191 30.04 -18.69 30.52
N ILE A 192 29.19 -19.41 29.80
CA ILE A 192 28.11 -18.85 29.00
C ILE A 192 26.79 -19.48 29.44
N ASN A 193 25.84 -18.63 29.82
CA ASN A 193 24.50 -19.03 30.22
C ASN A 193 23.48 -18.50 29.21
N ILE A 194 22.53 -19.35 28.82
CA ILE A 194 21.41 -19.00 27.95
C ILE A 194 20.14 -19.25 28.76
N LYS A 195 19.42 -18.19 29.11
CA LYS A 195 18.14 -18.28 29.83
C LYS A 195 16.99 -18.03 28.85
N GLY A 196 16.05 -18.97 28.77
CA GLY A 196 14.87 -18.89 27.90
C GLY A 196 15.23 -18.93 26.42
N GLU A 197 14.52 -18.14 25.59
CA GLU A 197 14.67 -18.12 24.13
C GLU A 197 15.14 -16.74 23.62
N PRO A 198 16.35 -16.29 23.99
CA PRO A 198 16.86 -15.01 23.50
C PRO A 198 17.03 -15.06 21.98
N ALA A 199 17.04 -13.91 21.29
CA ALA A 199 17.30 -13.90 19.84
C ALA A 199 18.25 -12.75 19.48
N LEU A 200 19.32 -13.07 18.74
CA LEU A 200 20.29 -12.07 18.27
C LEU A 200 19.63 -10.97 17.40
N SER A 201 18.55 -11.31 16.69
CA SER A 201 17.77 -10.38 15.88
C SER A 201 16.96 -9.36 16.70
N ARG A 202 16.83 -9.54 18.01
CA ARG A 202 15.91 -8.79 18.89
C ARG A 202 16.55 -8.29 20.20
N ILE A 203 17.87 -8.13 20.23
CA ILE A 203 18.58 -7.61 21.40
C ILE A 203 18.10 -6.18 21.71
N LYS A 204 17.52 -5.98 22.89
CA LYS A 204 17.01 -4.67 23.37
C LYS A 204 17.78 -4.11 24.55
N PHE A 205 18.64 -4.90 25.19
CA PHE A 205 19.48 -4.39 26.27
C PHE A 205 20.85 -5.04 26.28
N PHE A 206 21.82 -4.30 26.81
CA PHE A 206 23.08 -4.81 27.31
C PHE A 206 23.17 -4.46 28.80
N MET A 207 23.46 -5.45 29.62
CA MET A 207 23.78 -5.29 31.03
C MET A 207 25.22 -5.73 31.22
N VAL A 208 26.05 -4.89 31.83
CA VAL A 208 27.44 -5.23 32.15
C VAL A 208 27.67 -4.99 33.63
N GLY A 209 28.47 -5.82 34.27
CA GLY A 209 28.66 -5.74 35.69
C GLY A 209 29.79 -6.61 36.19
N LEU A 210 29.97 -6.59 37.51
CA LEU A 210 30.97 -7.39 38.19
C LEU A 210 30.39 -8.07 39.42
N ARG A 211 30.98 -9.18 39.81
CA ARG A 211 30.60 -10.02 40.94
C ARG A 211 31.78 -10.22 41.86
N ASN A 212 31.53 -10.02 43.15
CA ASN A 212 32.49 -10.33 44.20
C ASN A 212 32.41 -11.82 44.56
N MET A 213 33.50 -12.56 44.29
CA MET A 213 33.59 -13.99 44.62
C MET A 213 34.14 -14.24 46.03
N THR A 214 34.56 -13.18 46.73
CA THR A 214 35.13 -13.26 48.07
C THR A 214 34.08 -13.14 49.16
N ASP A 215 34.52 -13.51 50.37
CA ASP A 215 33.78 -13.26 51.60
C ASP A 215 34.22 -11.93 52.27
N GLU A 216 34.94 -11.07 51.53
CA GLU A 216 35.46 -9.77 51.97
C GLU A 216 34.86 -8.62 51.14
N TRP A 217 35.02 -7.39 51.64
CA TRP A 217 34.63 -6.18 50.91
C TRP A 217 35.71 -5.82 49.90
N ILE A 218 35.32 -5.61 48.64
CA ILE A 218 36.25 -5.30 47.55
C ILE A 218 36.01 -3.91 46.97
N SER A 219 37.09 -3.26 46.54
CA SER A 219 37.07 -1.99 45.81
C SER A 219 37.98 -2.04 44.58
N GLY A 220 37.69 -1.22 43.58
CA GLY A 220 38.50 -1.15 42.37
C GLY A 220 37.73 -0.67 41.17
N GLU A 221 38.34 -0.84 40.02
CA GLU A 221 37.83 -0.38 38.73
C GLU A 221 38.01 -1.48 37.68
N ILE A 222 36.98 -1.67 36.86
CA ILE A 222 37.08 -2.49 35.65
C ILE A 222 36.78 -1.59 34.47
N TRP A 223 37.64 -1.60 33.45
CA TRP A 223 37.40 -0.81 32.24
C TRP A 223 36.93 -1.71 31.11
N LEU A 224 35.94 -1.26 30.36
CA LEU A 224 35.38 -1.97 29.20
C LEU A 224 35.62 -1.15 27.96
N ASP A 225 36.14 -1.82 26.92
CA ASP A 225 36.49 -1.14 25.67
C ASP A 225 36.11 -1.96 24.44
N GLU A 226 35.85 -1.25 23.33
CA GLU A 226 35.69 -1.79 21.99
C GLU A 226 34.69 -2.98 21.90
N LEU A 227 33.46 -2.75 22.36
CA LEU A 227 32.35 -3.69 22.14
C LEU A 227 31.90 -3.64 20.67
N ARG A 228 32.42 -4.55 19.85
CA ARG A 228 32.18 -4.59 18.40
C ARG A 228 31.78 -5.94 17.88
N LEU A 229 31.14 -5.91 16.71
CA LEU A 229 30.89 -7.09 15.89
C LEU A 229 31.99 -7.24 14.84
N SER A 230 32.46 -8.47 14.63
CA SER A 230 33.57 -8.80 13.74
C SER A 230 33.24 -10.02 12.89
N GLY A 231 33.85 -10.09 11.70
CA GLY A 231 33.65 -11.20 10.76
C GLY A 231 32.30 -11.11 10.05
N VAL A 232 32.20 -10.24 9.04
CA VAL A 232 30.99 -10.16 8.20
C VAL A 232 30.83 -11.49 7.45
N LYS A 233 29.65 -12.10 7.55
CA LYS A 233 29.29 -13.31 6.80
C LYS A 233 29.31 -13.03 5.31
N LYS A 234 30.17 -13.76 4.57
CA LYS A 234 30.32 -13.64 3.11
C LYS A 234 29.62 -14.77 2.38
N ASN A 235 28.31 -14.90 2.60
CA ASN A 235 27.52 -15.92 1.92
C ASN A 235 27.14 -15.45 0.52
N ARG A 236 27.37 -16.29 -0.49
CA ARG A 236 26.91 -16.03 -1.86
C ARG A 236 25.38 -16.02 -1.89
N GLY A 237 24.79 -15.05 -2.58
CA GLY A 237 23.37 -15.02 -2.92
C GLY A 237 23.22 -15.06 -4.44
N VAL A 238 22.26 -15.84 -4.93
CA VAL A 238 21.93 -15.90 -6.36
C VAL A 238 20.56 -15.26 -6.58
N ALA A 239 20.43 -14.56 -7.70
CA ALA A 239 19.13 -14.17 -8.24
C ALA A 239 19.05 -14.63 -9.69
N MET A 240 17.97 -15.31 -10.03
CA MET A 240 17.67 -15.78 -11.37
C MET A 240 16.31 -15.24 -11.78
N ARG A 241 16.21 -14.77 -13.03
CA ARG A 241 14.94 -14.41 -13.65
C ARG A 241 14.92 -14.90 -15.08
N LEU A 242 13.98 -15.79 -15.37
CA LEU A 242 13.67 -16.30 -16.69
C LEU A 242 12.34 -15.69 -17.12
N THR A 243 12.32 -15.04 -18.28
CA THR A 243 11.10 -14.55 -18.91
C THR A 243 11.05 -15.06 -20.33
N SER A 244 9.99 -15.80 -20.67
CA SER A 244 9.73 -16.27 -22.03
C SER A 244 8.40 -15.71 -22.52
N ARG A 245 8.32 -15.42 -23.82
CA ARG A 245 7.11 -14.97 -24.49
C ARG A 245 6.91 -15.81 -25.74
N PHE A 246 5.74 -16.42 -25.84
CA PHE A 246 5.32 -17.22 -26.98
C PHE A 246 4.13 -16.53 -27.63
N SER A 247 4.26 -16.18 -28.90
CA SER A 247 3.19 -15.59 -29.71
C SER A 247 2.86 -16.52 -30.85
N LEU A 248 1.64 -17.04 -30.86
CA LEU A 248 1.09 -17.88 -31.92
C LEU A 248 0.25 -17.00 -32.85
N ALA A 249 0.93 -16.31 -33.77
CA ALA A 249 0.32 -15.34 -34.70
C ALA A 249 -0.67 -14.40 -34.00
N ASP A 250 -1.92 -14.35 -34.48
CA ASP A 250 -3.01 -13.56 -33.89
C ASP A 250 -3.88 -14.33 -32.89
N ILE A 251 -3.57 -15.61 -32.63
CA ILE A 251 -4.47 -16.52 -31.89
C ILE A 251 -4.16 -16.49 -30.40
N ALA A 252 -2.90 -16.64 -30.01
CA ALA A 252 -2.55 -16.76 -28.59
C ALA A 252 -1.22 -16.07 -28.27
N ASN A 253 -1.17 -15.41 -27.11
CA ASN A 253 0.03 -14.82 -26.55
C ASN A 253 0.20 -15.31 -25.13
N THR A 254 1.27 -16.05 -24.88
CA THR A 254 1.61 -16.61 -23.57
C THR A 254 2.91 -16.01 -23.07
N SER A 255 2.89 -15.47 -21.87
CA SER A 255 4.08 -15.00 -21.16
C SER A 255 4.31 -15.85 -19.93
N PHE A 256 5.54 -16.32 -19.80
CA PHE A 256 6.01 -17.13 -18.71
C PHE A 256 7.12 -16.36 -17.99
N THR A 257 7.02 -16.21 -16.67
CA THR A 257 8.07 -15.61 -15.85
C THR A 257 8.32 -16.48 -14.64
N TYR A 258 9.56 -16.89 -14.45
CA TYR A 258 10.03 -17.53 -13.24
C TYR A 258 11.18 -16.71 -12.68
N SER A 259 11.12 -16.36 -11.40
CA SER A 259 12.19 -15.66 -10.73
C SER A 259 12.42 -16.24 -9.35
N ARG A 260 13.68 -16.45 -9.02
CA ARG A 260 14.14 -16.88 -7.70
C ARG A 260 15.20 -15.91 -7.21
N LYS A 261 15.06 -15.44 -5.97
CA LYS A 261 16.03 -14.56 -5.31
C LYS A 261 16.32 -15.12 -3.93
N ASP A 262 17.58 -15.47 -3.69
CA ASP A 262 18.00 -16.02 -2.41
C ASP A 262 18.06 -14.94 -1.32
N ALA A 263 17.93 -15.37 -0.06
CA ALA A 263 17.97 -14.51 1.12
C ALA A 263 19.22 -13.60 1.24
N ASN A 264 20.36 -14.04 0.72
CA ASN A 264 21.62 -13.29 0.77
C ASN A 264 21.81 -12.35 -0.42
N PHE A 265 20.95 -12.38 -1.45
CA PHE A 265 21.11 -11.54 -2.62
C PHE A 265 20.71 -10.09 -2.32
N HIS A 266 21.59 -9.16 -2.64
CA HIS A 266 21.39 -7.72 -2.53
C HIS A 266 22.05 -6.99 -3.70
N VAL A 267 21.60 -5.78 -4.00
CA VAL A 267 22.24 -4.90 -5.00
C VAL A 267 23.39 -4.12 -4.37
N LEU A 268 24.28 -3.51 -5.16
CA LEU A 268 25.46 -2.77 -4.66
C LEU A 268 25.12 -1.62 -3.69
N GLN A 269 23.93 -1.02 -3.84
CA GLN A 269 23.44 0.04 -2.95
C GLN A 269 22.94 -0.48 -1.59
N GLN A 270 22.64 -1.78 -1.50
CA GLN A 270 22.13 -2.40 -0.28
C GLN A 270 23.27 -3.05 0.49
N ARG A 271 23.36 -2.76 1.79
CA ARG A 271 24.37 -3.37 2.68
C ARG A 271 24.05 -4.82 3.04
N LEU A 272 22.76 -5.16 3.14
CA LEU A 272 22.27 -6.45 3.61
C LEU A 272 21.22 -7.02 2.64
N GLY A 273 21.14 -8.36 2.58
CA GLY A 273 20.09 -9.09 1.88
C GLY A 273 18.72 -9.01 2.57
N THR A 274 17.71 -9.57 1.91
CA THR A 274 16.32 -9.58 2.41
C THR A 274 16.09 -10.57 3.55
N ASN A 275 17.05 -11.47 3.84
CA ASN A 275 16.92 -12.59 4.79
C ASN A 275 15.72 -13.52 4.48
N GLN A 276 15.23 -13.48 3.25
CA GLN A 276 14.14 -14.31 2.77
C GLN A 276 14.42 -14.70 1.32
N THR A 277 14.26 -15.99 1.02
CA THR A 277 14.35 -16.55 -0.32
C THR A 277 12.97 -16.48 -0.96
N GLY A 278 12.86 -15.65 -2.00
CA GLY A 278 11.62 -15.43 -2.73
C GLY A 278 11.61 -16.16 -4.06
N GLU A 279 10.58 -16.98 -4.28
CA GLU A 279 10.30 -17.63 -5.55
C GLU A 279 8.97 -17.13 -6.09
N ASN A 280 8.97 -16.71 -7.36
CA ASN A 280 7.79 -16.20 -8.04
C ASN A 280 7.67 -16.85 -9.40
N PHE A 281 6.51 -17.42 -9.67
CA PHE A 281 6.11 -18.00 -10.92
C PHE A 281 4.87 -17.25 -11.42
N SER A 282 4.89 -16.79 -12.66
CA SER A 282 3.76 -16.12 -13.31
C SER A 282 3.58 -16.65 -14.73
N LEU A 283 2.36 -17.04 -15.04
CA LEU A 283 1.94 -17.45 -16.37
C LEU A 283 0.76 -16.57 -16.77
N ASN A 284 0.85 -15.85 -17.88
CA ASN A 284 -0.26 -15.07 -18.43
C ASN A 284 -0.49 -15.45 -19.88
N THR A 285 -1.69 -15.90 -20.19
CA THR A 285 -2.09 -16.38 -21.51
C THR A 285 -3.30 -15.57 -21.98
N ASN A 286 -3.17 -14.93 -23.14
CA ASN A 286 -4.27 -14.29 -23.85
C ASN A 286 -4.58 -15.12 -25.09
N VAL A 287 -5.84 -15.54 -25.26
CA VAL A 287 -6.31 -16.30 -26.42
C VAL A 287 -7.46 -15.57 -27.09
N GLN A 288 -7.36 -15.38 -28.40
CA GLN A 288 -8.36 -14.78 -29.25
C GLN A 288 -9.23 -15.89 -29.87
N ILE A 289 -10.18 -16.44 -29.09
CA ILE A 289 -11.03 -17.57 -29.52
C ILE A 289 -11.76 -17.26 -30.83
N HIS A 290 -12.13 -16.01 -31.04
CA HIS A 290 -12.83 -15.58 -32.25
C HIS A 290 -12.06 -15.80 -33.56
N LYS A 291 -10.73 -15.96 -33.53
CA LYS A 291 -9.93 -16.28 -34.72
C LYS A 291 -10.16 -17.72 -35.21
N LEU A 292 -10.72 -18.60 -34.38
CA LEU A 292 -11.13 -19.96 -34.74
C LEU A 292 -12.56 -20.03 -35.28
N LEU A 293 -13.32 -18.93 -35.18
CA LEU A 293 -14.71 -18.83 -35.66
C LEU A 293 -14.77 -18.17 -37.05
N PRO A 294 -15.83 -18.40 -37.83
CA PRO A 294 -16.00 -17.76 -39.13
C PRO A 294 -15.97 -16.22 -39.05
N LYS A 295 -15.19 -15.58 -39.93
CA LYS A 295 -15.08 -14.11 -39.98
C LYS A 295 -16.43 -13.41 -40.22
N SER A 296 -17.38 -14.08 -40.88
CA SER A 296 -18.73 -13.56 -41.14
C SER A 296 -19.51 -13.23 -39.87
N TRP A 297 -19.22 -13.90 -38.76
CA TRP A 297 -19.90 -13.63 -37.49
C TRP A 297 -19.47 -12.30 -36.87
N GLY A 298 -18.25 -11.81 -37.17
CA GLY A 298 -17.73 -10.53 -36.66
C GLY A 298 -17.78 -10.42 -35.13
N ILE A 299 -17.50 -11.52 -34.45
CA ILE A 299 -17.48 -11.60 -32.99
C ILE A 299 -16.01 -11.46 -32.52
N SER A 300 -15.79 -10.86 -31.35
CA SER A 300 -14.50 -10.85 -30.66
C SER A 300 -14.66 -11.41 -29.25
N ILE A 301 -13.88 -12.46 -28.96
CA ILE A 301 -13.85 -13.21 -27.69
C ILE A 301 -12.40 -13.35 -27.23
N PRO A 302 -11.83 -12.32 -26.57
CA PRO A 302 -10.56 -12.46 -25.89
C PRO A 302 -10.74 -13.19 -24.55
N VAL A 303 -9.95 -14.23 -24.31
CA VAL A 303 -9.85 -14.94 -23.04
C VAL A 303 -8.48 -14.68 -22.43
N ASN A 304 -8.44 -14.15 -21.21
CA ASN A 304 -7.23 -13.98 -20.43
C ASN A 304 -7.22 -14.98 -19.28
N LEU A 305 -6.11 -15.70 -19.17
CA LEU A 305 -5.79 -16.61 -18.07
C LEU A 305 -4.52 -16.08 -17.42
N SER A 306 -4.50 -15.95 -16.10
CA SER A 306 -3.28 -15.63 -15.37
C SER A 306 -3.15 -16.53 -14.15
N MET A 307 -1.99 -17.12 -13.94
CA MET A 307 -1.65 -17.87 -12.74
C MET A 307 -0.38 -17.31 -12.13
N THR A 308 -0.38 -17.04 -10.84
CA THR A 308 0.79 -16.52 -10.12
C THR A 308 0.99 -17.30 -8.83
N ASN A 309 2.17 -17.87 -8.63
CA ASN A 309 2.54 -18.57 -7.41
C ASN A 309 3.77 -17.88 -6.82
N VAL A 310 3.64 -17.41 -5.58
CA VAL A 310 4.69 -16.74 -4.82
C VAL A 310 4.95 -17.55 -3.56
N THR A 311 6.20 -17.92 -3.34
CA THR A 311 6.66 -18.57 -2.11
C THR A 311 7.80 -17.75 -1.52
N ASN A 312 7.70 -17.44 -0.24
CA ASN A 312 8.74 -16.73 0.49
C ASN A 312 9.15 -17.56 1.70
N THR A 313 10.42 -17.97 1.71
CA THR A 313 11.02 -18.79 2.76
C THR A 313 11.96 -17.92 3.60
N PRO A 314 11.68 -17.69 4.89
CA PRO A 314 12.59 -16.94 5.73
C PRO A 314 13.86 -17.75 6.01
N LYS A 315 15.02 -17.08 6.05
CA LYS A 315 16.32 -17.72 6.34
C LYS A 315 16.42 -18.18 7.80
N TYR A 316 15.76 -17.48 8.70
CA TYR A 316 15.71 -17.76 10.13
C TYR A 316 14.27 -17.99 10.56
N PHE A 317 14.05 -18.79 11.60
CA PHE A 317 12.71 -18.94 12.19
C PHE A 317 12.22 -17.57 12.68
N PRO A 318 10.95 -17.20 12.42
CA PRO A 318 10.40 -15.94 12.89
C PRO A 318 10.61 -15.75 14.39
N GLY A 319 11.11 -14.58 14.79
CA GLY A 319 11.38 -14.28 16.19
C GLY A 319 12.61 -14.97 16.80
N SER A 320 13.33 -15.80 16.05
CA SER A 320 14.50 -16.56 16.49
C SER A 320 15.75 -16.19 15.67
N ASP A 321 16.89 -16.79 16.03
CA ASP A 321 18.18 -16.73 15.34
C ASP A 321 18.63 -18.09 14.78
N ILE A 322 17.74 -19.09 14.83
CA ILE A 322 17.94 -20.42 14.26
C ILE A 322 17.70 -20.41 12.75
N LEU A 323 18.61 -21.03 11.98
CA LEU A 323 18.49 -21.16 10.54
C LEU A 323 17.38 -22.15 10.15
N VAL A 324 16.58 -21.77 9.15
CA VAL A 324 15.60 -22.67 8.53
C VAL A 324 16.32 -23.46 7.44
N ASN A 325 16.12 -24.78 7.42
CA ASN A 325 16.54 -25.59 6.30
C ASN A 325 15.55 -25.40 5.14
N GLU A 326 15.98 -24.77 4.04
CA GLU A 326 15.12 -24.43 2.91
C GLU A 326 14.37 -25.66 2.32
N GLY A 327 14.97 -26.85 2.37
CA GLY A 327 14.36 -28.08 1.83
C GLY A 327 13.38 -28.79 2.78
N ALA A 328 13.39 -28.44 4.07
CA ALA A 328 12.56 -29.06 5.11
C ALA A 328 11.81 -28.01 5.95
N ALA A 329 11.64 -26.80 5.40
CA ALA A 329 10.98 -25.71 6.09
C ALA A 329 9.52 -26.07 6.37
N PRO A 330 9.06 -26.02 7.64
CA PRO A 330 7.68 -26.31 7.94
C PRO A 330 6.78 -25.25 7.30
N ASP A 331 5.59 -25.67 6.84
CA ASP A 331 4.64 -24.76 6.20
C ASP A 331 4.22 -23.59 7.11
N SER A 332 4.36 -23.74 8.43
CA SER A 332 4.11 -22.69 9.42
C SER A 332 5.05 -21.50 9.34
N VAL A 333 6.21 -21.58 8.69
CA VAL A 333 7.11 -20.41 8.53
C VAL A 333 7.10 -19.86 7.11
N LEU A 334 6.54 -20.60 6.17
CA LEU A 334 6.48 -20.22 4.77
C LEU A 334 5.34 -19.22 4.55
N THR A 335 5.59 -18.22 3.71
CA THR A 335 4.51 -17.39 3.16
C THR A 335 4.28 -17.82 1.72
N LYS A 336 3.12 -18.40 1.44
CA LYS A 336 2.74 -18.85 0.09
C LYS A 336 1.53 -18.06 -0.39
N SER A 337 1.49 -17.75 -1.66
CA SER A 337 0.33 -17.14 -2.32
C SER A 337 0.18 -17.68 -3.73
N THR A 338 -0.97 -18.24 -4.03
CA THR A 338 -1.34 -18.76 -5.35
C THR A 338 -2.57 -18.03 -5.82
N GLY A 339 -2.48 -17.32 -6.95
CA GLY A 339 -3.57 -16.60 -7.56
C GLY A 339 -3.86 -17.12 -8.96
N MET A 340 -5.14 -17.33 -9.27
CA MET A 340 -5.62 -17.71 -10.60
C MET A 340 -6.70 -16.71 -11.01
N ASN A 341 -6.55 -16.09 -12.17
CA ASN A 341 -7.56 -15.21 -12.74
C ASN A 341 -7.95 -15.67 -14.14
N PHE A 342 -9.24 -15.62 -14.40
CA PHE A 342 -9.89 -15.85 -15.68
C PHE A 342 -10.69 -14.60 -16.03
N SER A 343 -10.59 -14.11 -17.27
CA SER A 343 -11.52 -13.10 -17.77
C SER A 343 -11.82 -13.30 -19.24
N THR A 344 -13.06 -13.03 -19.62
CA THR A 344 -13.52 -13.07 -21.00
C THR A 344 -14.51 -11.95 -21.26
N SER A 345 -14.60 -11.51 -22.50
CA SER A 345 -15.62 -10.59 -22.94
C SER A 345 -16.09 -10.98 -24.33
N LEU A 346 -17.33 -10.63 -24.65
CA LEU A 346 -17.93 -10.87 -25.95
C LEU A 346 -18.33 -9.51 -26.52
N THR A 347 -17.86 -9.22 -27.73
CA THR A 347 -18.34 -8.09 -28.51
C THR A 347 -18.65 -8.53 -29.92
N LYS A 348 -19.68 -7.94 -30.52
CA LYS A 348 -20.04 -8.18 -31.92
C LYS A 348 -19.92 -6.88 -32.70
N SER A 349 -19.05 -6.85 -33.70
CA SER A 349 -18.80 -5.68 -34.55
C SER A 349 -19.57 -5.72 -35.86
N SER A 350 -19.95 -6.92 -36.33
CA SER A 350 -20.81 -7.08 -37.50
C SER A 350 -22.23 -6.61 -37.21
N LYS A 351 -22.84 -5.92 -38.18
CA LYS A 351 -24.27 -5.56 -38.10
C LYS A 351 -25.05 -6.73 -38.70
N SER A 352 -26.00 -7.28 -37.95
CA SER A 352 -26.91 -8.29 -38.48
C SER A 352 -27.96 -7.63 -39.39
N ASP A 353 -28.36 -8.33 -40.45
CA ASP A 353 -29.38 -7.85 -41.39
C ASP A 353 -30.78 -7.82 -40.75
N ASN A 354 -31.06 -8.76 -39.84
CA ASN A 354 -32.30 -8.78 -39.08
C ASN A 354 -32.33 -7.60 -38.08
N LYS A 355 -33.31 -6.69 -38.28
CA LYS A 355 -33.55 -5.51 -37.45
C LYS A 355 -33.71 -5.86 -35.96
N ILE A 356 -34.33 -6.98 -35.62
CA ILE A 356 -34.51 -7.41 -34.23
C ILE A 356 -33.16 -7.69 -33.60
N VAL A 357 -32.35 -8.57 -34.21
CA VAL A 357 -31.01 -8.95 -33.73
C VAL A 357 -30.07 -7.74 -33.63
N LYS A 358 -30.17 -6.82 -34.60
CA LYS A 358 -29.39 -5.57 -34.64
C LYS A 358 -29.64 -4.66 -33.43
N TYR A 359 -30.88 -4.61 -32.95
CA TYR A 359 -31.25 -3.75 -31.81
C TYR A 359 -31.25 -4.48 -30.47
N THR A 360 -31.30 -5.82 -30.47
CA THR A 360 -31.24 -6.62 -29.24
C THR A 360 -29.82 -7.14 -29.00
N LEU A 361 -29.42 -8.20 -29.70
CA LEU A 361 -28.21 -8.98 -29.40
C LEU A 361 -26.92 -8.27 -29.82
N ASP A 362 -26.90 -7.56 -30.95
CA ASP A 362 -25.68 -6.93 -31.47
C ASP A 362 -25.14 -5.79 -30.59
N LYS A 363 -25.98 -5.28 -29.66
CA LYS A 363 -25.62 -4.20 -28.74
C LYS A 363 -25.26 -4.68 -27.34
N LEU A 364 -25.40 -5.98 -27.08
CA LEU A 364 -25.00 -6.59 -25.82
C LEU A 364 -23.49 -6.79 -25.77
N LYS A 365 -22.90 -6.42 -24.64
CA LYS A 365 -21.48 -6.60 -24.33
C LYS A 365 -21.35 -7.33 -22.99
N PRO A 366 -21.51 -8.67 -22.97
CA PRO A 366 -21.26 -9.42 -21.77
C PRO A 366 -19.75 -9.58 -21.52
N SER A 367 -19.37 -9.54 -20.26
CA SER A 367 -18.02 -9.83 -19.78
C SER A 367 -18.11 -10.58 -18.46
N PHE A 368 -17.16 -11.47 -18.24
CA PHE A 368 -17.10 -12.28 -17.03
C PHE A 368 -15.65 -12.37 -16.59
N SER A 369 -15.42 -12.27 -15.29
CA SER A 369 -14.12 -12.55 -14.68
C SER A 369 -14.28 -13.32 -13.39
N SER A 370 -13.37 -14.24 -13.16
CA SER A 370 -13.24 -15.02 -11.94
C SER A 370 -11.81 -14.91 -11.45
N SER A 371 -11.62 -14.66 -10.16
CA SER A 371 -10.32 -14.67 -9.51
C SER A 371 -10.39 -15.50 -8.25
N ARG A 372 -9.45 -16.42 -8.09
CA ARG A 372 -9.30 -17.27 -6.91
C ARG A 372 -7.88 -17.13 -6.41
N SER A 373 -7.72 -16.78 -5.14
CA SER A 373 -6.42 -16.69 -4.51
C SER A 373 -6.39 -17.45 -3.20
N PHE A 374 -5.34 -18.22 -3.00
CA PHE A 374 -5.01 -18.88 -1.76
C PHE A 374 -3.76 -18.23 -1.20
N SER A 375 -3.73 -17.99 0.10
CA SER A 375 -2.49 -17.61 0.77
C SER A 375 -2.36 -18.26 2.13
N SER A 376 -1.13 -18.52 2.54
CA SER A 376 -0.80 -19.04 3.85
C SER A 376 0.40 -18.27 4.42
N ASN A 377 0.44 -18.12 5.74
CA ASN A 377 1.56 -17.51 6.44
C ASN A 377 1.69 -18.11 7.86
N GLU A 378 2.52 -17.48 8.69
CA GLU A 378 2.77 -17.92 10.07
C GLU A 378 1.51 -17.93 10.94
N ILE A 379 0.61 -16.99 10.72
CA ILE A 379 -0.60 -16.82 11.53
C ILE A 379 -1.77 -17.61 10.95
N ASN A 380 -1.94 -17.57 9.62
CA ASN A 380 -3.06 -18.14 8.90
C ASN A 380 -2.63 -19.40 8.14
N LYS A 381 -3.32 -20.51 8.40
CA LYS A 381 -3.14 -21.76 7.65
C LYS A 381 -3.56 -21.54 6.21
N GLU A 382 -4.67 -20.83 6.03
CA GLU A 382 -5.26 -20.59 4.73
C GLU A 382 -6.09 -19.30 4.76
N VAL A 383 -5.92 -18.46 3.74
CA VAL A 383 -6.79 -17.35 3.41
C VAL A 383 -7.21 -17.56 1.96
N LEU A 384 -8.47 -17.93 1.77
CA LEU A 384 -9.10 -18.12 0.48
C LEU A 384 -9.87 -16.85 0.14
N ASN A 385 -9.53 -16.24 -1.00
CA ASN A 385 -10.36 -15.20 -1.60
C ASN A 385 -10.86 -15.69 -2.96
N GLU A 386 -12.17 -15.63 -3.14
CA GLU A 386 -12.83 -15.90 -4.41
C GLU A 386 -13.64 -14.68 -4.81
N LYS A 387 -13.56 -14.31 -6.08
CA LYS A 387 -14.35 -13.22 -6.62
C LYS A 387 -14.82 -13.58 -8.02
N TYR A 388 -16.12 -13.47 -8.23
CA TYR A 388 -16.77 -13.66 -9.50
C TYR A 388 -17.47 -12.36 -9.87
N SER A 389 -17.23 -11.86 -11.07
CA SER A 389 -17.92 -10.66 -11.54
C SER A 389 -18.39 -10.84 -12.97
N GLY A 390 -19.67 -10.60 -13.17
CA GLY A 390 -20.32 -10.56 -14.48
C GLY A 390 -20.74 -9.12 -14.78
N LYS A 391 -20.57 -8.69 -16.02
CA LYS A 391 -21.09 -7.40 -16.47
C LYS A 391 -21.76 -7.56 -17.81
N LEU A 392 -22.98 -7.07 -17.91
CA LEU A 392 -23.77 -7.02 -19.13
C LEU A 392 -24.02 -5.56 -19.48
N GLY A 393 -23.40 -5.06 -20.55
CA GLY A 393 -23.64 -3.72 -21.07
C GLY A 393 -24.56 -3.75 -22.28
N TYR A 394 -25.43 -2.75 -22.40
CA TYR A 394 -26.27 -2.49 -23.56
C TYR A 394 -26.19 -1.00 -23.90
N THR A 395 -25.74 -0.68 -25.11
CA THR A 395 -25.63 0.71 -25.59
C THR A 395 -26.30 0.82 -26.95
N LEU A 396 -27.40 1.56 -26.98
CA LEU A 396 -28.18 1.84 -28.19
C LEU A 396 -28.15 3.33 -28.51
N PRO A 397 -27.26 3.76 -29.43
CA PRO A 397 -27.31 5.11 -29.99
C PRO A 397 -28.38 5.19 -31.07
N PHE A 398 -29.23 6.21 -31.00
CA PHE A 398 -30.22 6.49 -32.04
C PHE A 398 -29.65 7.49 -33.05
N GLY A 399 -30.10 7.40 -34.30
CA GLY A 399 -29.66 8.30 -35.37
C GLY A 399 -30.20 9.72 -35.19
N ARG A 400 -29.52 10.72 -35.77
CA ARG A 400 -29.89 12.14 -35.67
C ARG A 400 -31.04 12.59 -36.60
N ASN A 401 -31.53 11.70 -37.48
CA ASN A 401 -32.52 12.03 -38.51
C ASN A 401 -33.96 11.66 -38.10
N ASN A 402 -34.21 11.50 -36.82
CA ASN A 402 -35.48 11.09 -36.22
C ASN A 402 -36.29 12.31 -35.72
N TYR A 403 -36.41 13.34 -36.55
CA TYR A 403 -37.13 14.57 -36.19
C TYR A 403 -38.31 14.86 -37.10
N ILE A 404 -39.31 15.53 -36.53
CA ILE A 404 -40.40 16.19 -37.26
C ILE A 404 -40.30 17.70 -36.99
N SER A 405 -40.68 18.52 -37.96
CA SER A 405 -40.75 19.98 -37.80
C SER A 405 -42.21 20.43 -37.89
N PRO A 406 -42.98 20.36 -36.79
CA PRO A 406 -44.42 20.62 -36.79
C PRO A 406 -44.76 22.11 -37.06
N LEU A 407 -43.80 23.01 -36.83
CA LEU A 407 -43.99 24.46 -36.91
C LEU A 407 -43.57 25.08 -38.26
N LYS A 408 -43.36 24.28 -39.32
CA LYS A 408 -43.00 24.80 -40.65
C LYS A 408 -43.99 25.84 -41.20
N TRP A 409 -45.27 25.72 -40.84
CA TRP A 409 -46.34 26.65 -41.25
C TRP A 409 -46.18 28.07 -40.69
N THR A 410 -45.37 28.26 -39.64
CA THR A 410 -45.15 29.57 -39.01
C THR A 410 -44.18 30.47 -39.78
N LYS A 411 -43.51 29.96 -40.82
CA LYS A 411 -42.54 30.68 -41.66
C LYS A 411 -43.00 32.08 -42.13
N PRO A 412 -44.29 32.32 -42.49
CA PRO A 412 -44.77 33.63 -42.93
C PRO A 412 -44.91 34.69 -41.81
N ILE A 413 -44.85 34.31 -40.53
CA ILE A 413 -45.01 35.24 -39.40
C ILE A 413 -43.75 36.11 -39.29
N PRO A 414 -43.85 37.46 -39.39
CA PRO A 414 -42.69 38.34 -39.28
C PRO A 414 -41.92 38.14 -37.95
N TRP A 415 -40.60 38.28 -38.01
CA TRP A 415 -39.63 38.22 -36.90
C TRP A 415 -39.48 36.88 -36.16
N ILE A 416 -40.55 36.11 -35.98
CA ILE A 416 -40.57 34.88 -35.16
C ILE A 416 -40.70 33.61 -36.04
N GLY A 417 -41.35 33.73 -37.20
CA GLY A 417 -41.69 32.61 -38.07
C GLY A 417 -40.52 31.78 -38.59
N PRO A 418 -39.43 32.37 -39.12
CA PRO A 418 -38.27 31.61 -39.58
C PRO A 418 -37.64 30.76 -38.47
N LYS A 419 -37.54 31.29 -37.25
CA LYS A 419 -36.94 30.60 -36.10
C LYS A 419 -37.82 29.50 -35.53
N LEU A 420 -39.13 29.70 -35.46
CA LEU A 420 -40.06 28.65 -35.06
C LEU A 420 -40.14 27.52 -36.10
N SER A 421 -40.00 27.84 -37.39
CA SER A 421 -40.01 26.85 -38.47
C SER A 421 -38.79 25.90 -38.46
N GLU A 422 -37.69 26.33 -37.86
CA GLU A 422 -36.44 25.58 -37.69
C GLU A 422 -36.45 24.63 -36.48
N ILE A 423 -37.51 24.65 -35.64
CA ILE A 423 -37.57 23.79 -34.45
C ILE A 423 -37.79 22.34 -34.88
N HIS A 424 -36.79 21.51 -34.57
CA HIS A 424 -36.87 20.07 -34.69
C HIS A 424 -37.44 19.45 -33.41
N PHE A 425 -38.44 18.58 -33.55
CA PHE A 425 -38.93 17.72 -32.48
C PHE A 425 -38.45 16.30 -32.74
N TYR A 426 -37.57 15.80 -31.89
CA TYR A 426 -37.05 14.44 -31.99
C TYR A 426 -37.97 13.49 -31.23
N TYR A 427 -38.35 12.37 -31.84
CA TYR A 427 -39.29 11.41 -31.23
C TYR A 427 -38.61 10.17 -30.62
N THR A 428 -37.28 10.03 -30.76
CA THR A 428 -36.51 9.01 -30.04
C THR A 428 -35.41 9.68 -29.20
N PRO A 429 -34.99 9.06 -28.08
CA PRO A 429 -33.83 9.53 -27.34
C PRO A 429 -32.59 9.49 -28.23
N THR A 430 -31.53 10.19 -27.82
CA THR A 430 -30.23 10.21 -28.50
C THR A 430 -29.41 8.97 -28.18
N ASN A 431 -29.44 8.53 -26.91
CA ASN A 431 -28.69 7.38 -26.46
C ASN A 431 -29.39 6.70 -25.28
N LEU A 432 -29.39 5.38 -25.30
CA LEU A 432 -29.83 4.54 -24.20
C LEU A 432 -28.68 3.64 -23.78
N ASN A 433 -28.21 3.78 -22.55
CA ASN A 433 -27.23 2.89 -21.94
C ASN A 433 -27.87 2.17 -20.77
N ALA A 434 -27.79 0.86 -20.76
CA ALA A 434 -28.12 0.04 -19.60
C ALA A 434 -26.91 -0.84 -19.28
N SER A 435 -26.62 -1.04 -18.00
CA SER A 435 -25.62 -2.02 -17.59
C SER A 435 -26.02 -2.72 -16.31
N MET A 436 -25.70 -3.99 -16.22
CA MET A 436 -25.92 -4.83 -15.07
C MET A 436 -24.57 -5.42 -14.66
N ASN A 437 -24.14 -5.16 -13.42
CA ASN A 437 -22.88 -5.65 -12.88
C ASN A 437 -23.18 -6.55 -11.67
N PHE A 438 -22.90 -7.84 -11.82
CA PHE A 438 -22.92 -8.84 -10.77
C PHE A 438 -21.53 -8.91 -10.15
N SER A 439 -21.44 -8.94 -8.83
CA SER A 439 -20.18 -9.16 -8.12
C SER A 439 -20.39 -9.99 -6.86
N GLU A 440 -19.82 -11.19 -6.85
CA GLU A 440 -19.75 -12.08 -5.69
C GLU A 440 -18.31 -12.13 -5.21
N ALA A 441 -18.11 -11.99 -3.90
CA ALA A 441 -16.81 -12.03 -3.26
C ALA A 441 -16.91 -12.82 -1.95
N LEU A 442 -16.01 -13.79 -1.78
CA LEU A 442 -15.89 -14.61 -0.58
C LEU A 442 -14.46 -14.50 -0.06
N SER A 443 -14.30 -14.19 1.22
CA SER A 443 -13.03 -14.20 1.94
C SER A 443 -13.16 -15.11 3.16
N GLN A 444 -12.50 -16.26 3.12
CA GLN A 444 -12.45 -17.21 4.22
C GLN A 444 -11.05 -17.24 4.81
N ARG A 445 -10.97 -17.18 6.14
CA ARG A 445 -9.70 -17.19 6.87
C ARG A 445 -9.69 -18.29 7.90
N THR A 446 -8.76 -19.21 7.75
CA THR A 446 -8.50 -20.29 8.70
C THR A 446 -7.18 -20.01 9.40
N LYS A 447 -7.24 -19.70 10.69
CA LYS A 447 -6.06 -19.47 11.52
C LYS A 447 -5.37 -20.80 11.82
N ARG A 448 -4.05 -20.79 11.99
CA ARG A 448 -3.33 -22.00 12.43
C ARG A 448 -3.71 -22.41 13.85
N VAL A 449 -4.01 -21.42 14.69
CA VAL A 449 -4.49 -21.57 16.07
C VAL A 449 -5.82 -20.84 16.20
N GLY A 450 -6.83 -21.50 16.78
CA GLY A 450 -8.17 -20.93 16.96
C GLY A 450 -9.15 -21.16 15.81
N GLY A 451 -8.83 -22.03 14.85
CA GLY A 451 -9.77 -22.52 13.83
C GLY A 451 -10.18 -21.48 12.76
N GLN A 452 -11.36 -21.68 12.18
CA GLN A 452 -11.89 -20.83 11.12
C GLN A 452 -12.48 -19.54 11.71
N SER A 453 -12.09 -18.40 11.16
CA SER A 453 -12.69 -17.10 11.48
C SER A 453 -14.01 -16.92 10.71
N PRO A 454 -14.92 -16.04 11.18
CA PRO A 454 -16.11 -15.69 10.42
C PRO A 454 -15.74 -15.29 8.99
N ASP A 455 -16.45 -15.85 8.03
CA ASP A 455 -16.22 -15.52 6.64
C ASP A 455 -16.87 -14.20 6.25
N SER A 456 -16.24 -13.50 5.33
CA SER A 456 -16.80 -12.29 4.73
C SER A 456 -17.31 -12.66 3.35
N TYR A 457 -18.62 -12.65 3.19
CA TYR A 457 -19.30 -12.92 1.94
C TYR A 457 -20.07 -11.68 1.53
N ASN A 458 -19.89 -11.25 0.29
CA ASN A 458 -20.63 -10.14 -0.29
C ASN A 458 -21.06 -10.53 -1.69
N PHE A 459 -22.36 -10.47 -1.94
CA PHE A 459 -22.90 -10.71 -3.26
C PHE A 459 -23.84 -9.56 -3.61
N GLY A 460 -23.41 -8.72 -4.55
CA GLY A 460 -24.14 -7.52 -4.96
C GLY A 460 -24.45 -7.47 -6.44
N LEU A 461 -25.51 -6.73 -6.75
CA LEU A 461 -25.95 -6.42 -8.09
C LEU A 461 -26.09 -4.90 -8.26
N ASN A 462 -25.38 -4.34 -9.24
CA ASN A 462 -25.51 -2.94 -9.60
C ASN A 462 -26.11 -2.79 -11.00
N ARG A 463 -27.27 -2.12 -11.09
CA ARG A 463 -28.00 -1.86 -12.32
C ARG A 463 -27.95 -0.37 -12.61
N ASN A 464 -27.48 0.00 -13.79
CA ASN A 464 -27.39 1.39 -14.21
C ASN A 464 -28.20 1.58 -15.50
N LEU A 465 -28.96 2.66 -15.56
CA LEU A 465 -29.70 3.12 -16.73
C LEU A 465 -29.34 4.59 -16.97
N SER A 466 -29.03 4.94 -18.20
CA SER A 466 -28.80 6.32 -18.63
C SER A 466 -29.51 6.56 -19.95
N LEU A 467 -30.40 7.54 -19.97
CA LEU A 467 -31.18 7.95 -21.13
C LEU A 467 -30.89 9.42 -21.41
N ASP A 468 -30.28 9.67 -22.57
CA ASP A 468 -30.04 11.02 -23.08
C ASP A 468 -31.11 11.31 -24.13
N TYR A 469 -31.92 12.36 -23.93
CA TYR A 469 -33.00 12.74 -24.84
C TYR A 469 -32.97 14.23 -25.16
N ILE A 470 -32.68 14.55 -26.41
CA ILE A 470 -32.89 15.88 -26.98
C ILE A 470 -34.33 15.92 -27.51
N LEU A 471 -35.26 16.59 -26.82
CA LEU A 471 -36.65 16.72 -27.28
C LEU A 471 -36.76 17.75 -28.41
N THR A 472 -36.06 18.87 -28.26
CA THR A 472 -35.87 19.90 -29.30
C THR A 472 -34.44 20.43 -29.26
N ASP A 473 -34.02 21.19 -30.27
CA ASP A 473 -32.68 21.80 -30.29
C ASP A 473 -32.38 22.65 -29.04
N ALA A 474 -33.43 23.19 -28.43
CA ALA A 474 -33.38 23.97 -27.20
C ALA A 474 -33.54 23.12 -25.93
N LEU A 475 -34.26 22.00 -25.97
CA LEU A 475 -34.65 21.20 -24.79
C LEU A 475 -33.92 19.86 -24.75
N LYS A 476 -32.99 19.72 -23.80
CA LYS A 476 -32.19 18.52 -23.59
C LYS A 476 -32.44 17.96 -22.20
N THR A 477 -32.78 16.69 -22.13
CA THR A 477 -33.06 15.96 -20.90
C THR A 477 -32.11 14.78 -20.77
N LYS A 478 -31.52 14.61 -19.60
CA LYS A 478 -30.69 13.46 -19.24
C LYS A 478 -31.25 12.82 -17.99
N TYR A 479 -31.57 11.54 -18.06
CA TYR A 479 -32.01 10.74 -16.92
C TYR A 479 -30.98 9.65 -16.64
N THR A 480 -30.58 9.51 -15.38
CA THR A 480 -29.71 8.42 -14.92
C THR A 480 -30.29 7.78 -13.68
N GLN A 481 -30.36 6.46 -13.66
CA GLN A 481 -30.78 5.68 -12.50
C GLN A 481 -29.70 4.64 -12.18
N SER A 482 -29.35 4.51 -10.91
CA SER A 482 -28.41 3.53 -10.38
C SER A 482 -29.06 2.80 -9.22
N ILE A 483 -29.18 1.49 -9.32
CA ILE A 483 -29.79 0.66 -8.30
C ILE A 483 -28.76 -0.36 -7.83
N LYS A 484 -28.41 -0.31 -6.54
CA LYS A 484 -27.59 -1.30 -5.86
C LYS A 484 -28.51 -2.22 -5.07
N SER A 485 -28.35 -3.51 -5.30
CA SER A 485 -29.06 -4.56 -4.59
C SER A 485 -28.08 -5.52 -3.93
N ASP A 486 -28.47 -6.03 -2.77
CA ASP A 486 -27.83 -7.14 -2.06
C ASP A 486 -28.51 -8.45 -2.43
N LEU A 487 -27.69 -9.45 -2.75
CA LEU A 487 -28.10 -10.79 -3.14
C LEU A 487 -27.52 -11.85 -2.20
N GLN A 488 -27.11 -11.47 -0.98
CA GLN A 488 -26.56 -12.38 0.01
C GLN A 488 -27.44 -13.61 0.30
N ASP A 489 -28.77 -13.49 0.16
CA ASP A 489 -29.71 -14.61 0.38
C ASP A 489 -29.53 -15.75 -0.64
N TYR A 490 -28.90 -15.48 -1.78
CA TYR A 490 -28.56 -16.46 -2.81
C TYR A 490 -27.17 -17.07 -2.63
N ARG A 491 -26.58 -16.97 -1.43
CA ARG A 491 -25.29 -17.60 -1.12
C ARG A 491 -25.31 -19.09 -1.47
N GLY A 492 -24.33 -19.52 -2.27
CA GLY A 492 -24.22 -20.90 -2.76
C GLY A 492 -25.11 -21.25 -3.96
N TYR A 493 -26.03 -20.36 -4.34
CA TYR A 493 -26.95 -20.54 -5.46
C TYR A 493 -27.07 -19.28 -6.33
N ALA A 494 -25.98 -18.52 -6.49
CA ALA A 494 -25.99 -17.27 -7.24
C ALA A 494 -26.46 -17.44 -8.69
N TRP A 495 -26.29 -18.63 -9.27
CA TRP A 495 -26.85 -18.99 -10.57
C TRP A 495 -28.40 -18.94 -10.60
N MET A 496 -29.08 -19.26 -9.50
CA MET A 496 -30.55 -19.15 -9.42
C MET A 496 -31.01 -17.69 -9.48
N ALA A 497 -30.31 -16.77 -8.79
CA ALA A 497 -30.60 -15.34 -8.89
C ALA A 497 -30.50 -14.82 -10.34
N ILE A 498 -29.47 -15.28 -11.08
CA ILE A 498 -29.29 -14.91 -12.49
C ILE A 498 -30.39 -15.52 -13.37
N ARG A 499 -30.73 -16.80 -13.15
CA ARG A 499 -31.74 -17.52 -13.94
C ARG A 499 -33.14 -16.94 -13.74
N ASP A 500 -33.50 -16.67 -12.50
CA ASP A 500 -34.84 -16.22 -12.10
C ASP A 500 -34.98 -14.69 -12.22
N LEU A 501 -33.89 -14.01 -12.61
CA LEU A 501 -33.79 -12.54 -12.75
C LEU A 501 -34.18 -11.78 -11.47
N ASP A 502 -34.04 -12.43 -10.31
CA ASP A 502 -34.34 -11.82 -9.04
C ASP A 502 -33.28 -10.77 -8.71
N PRO A 503 -33.66 -9.48 -8.57
CA PRO A 503 -32.71 -8.44 -8.26
C PRO A 503 -32.26 -8.44 -6.80
N GLY A 504 -32.83 -9.27 -5.92
CA GLY A 504 -32.54 -9.29 -4.50
C GLY A 504 -33.10 -8.08 -3.75
N VAL A 505 -32.60 -7.88 -2.54
CA VAL A 505 -33.01 -6.77 -1.68
C VAL A 505 -32.34 -5.50 -2.19
N VAL A 506 -33.11 -4.49 -2.55
CA VAL A 506 -32.56 -3.20 -2.98
C VAL A 506 -32.03 -2.46 -1.75
N GLU A 507 -30.77 -2.03 -1.79
CA GLU A 507 -30.16 -1.23 -0.71
C GLU A 507 -30.14 0.25 -1.08
N ASN A 508 -29.85 0.56 -2.34
CA ASN A 508 -29.69 1.94 -2.78
C ASN A 508 -30.33 2.17 -4.14
N ILE A 509 -31.07 3.27 -4.26
CA ILE A 509 -31.57 3.79 -5.53
C ILE A 509 -31.12 5.25 -5.61
N THR A 510 -30.42 5.60 -6.68
CA THR A 510 -30.05 6.98 -6.99
C THR A 510 -30.57 7.32 -8.37
N GLU A 511 -31.38 8.38 -8.47
CA GLU A 511 -31.92 8.90 -9.72
C GLU A 511 -31.53 10.35 -9.90
N ASN A 512 -31.11 10.71 -11.11
CA ASN A 512 -30.85 12.09 -11.47
C ASN A 512 -31.53 12.40 -12.80
N LEU A 513 -32.30 13.48 -12.83
CA LEU A 513 -32.93 14.05 -14.01
C LEU A 513 -32.36 15.46 -14.18
N THR A 514 -31.74 15.73 -15.32
CA THR A 514 -31.27 17.08 -15.68
C THR A 514 -31.93 17.50 -16.98
N THR A 515 -32.66 18.59 -16.96
CA THR A 515 -33.33 19.19 -18.12
C THR A 515 -32.78 20.58 -18.32
N THR A 516 -32.14 20.80 -19.46
CA THR A 516 -31.62 22.10 -19.88
C THR A 516 -32.45 22.62 -21.05
N PHE A 517 -32.96 23.84 -20.92
CA PHE A 517 -33.77 24.54 -21.90
C PHE A 517 -33.11 25.87 -22.29
N ASN A 518 -32.67 25.97 -23.54
CA ASN A 518 -31.97 27.11 -24.12
C ASN A 518 -32.65 27.57 -25.43
N PRO A 519 -33.85 28.18 -25.37
CA PRO A 519 -34.54 28.61 -26.58
C PRO A 519 -33.85 29.82 -27.22
N VAL A 520 -33.60 29.74 -28.53
CA VAL A 520 -32.99 30.83 -29.32
C VAL A 520 -34.06 31.44 -30.23
N ILE A 521 -35.08 32.03 -29.62
CA ILE A 521 -36.20 32.66 -30.35
C ILE A 521 -35.80 34.09 -30.78
N PHE A 522 -35.13 34.84 -29.91
CA PHE A 522 -34.67 36.20 -30.18
C PHE A 522 -33.15 36.32 -30.06
N THR A 523 -32.51 37.09 -30.94
CA THR A 523 -31.05 37.32 -30.89
C THR A 523 -30.60 38.18 -29.70
N TRP A 524 -31.54 38.90 -29.09
CA TRP A 524 -31.33 39.78 -27.95
C TRP A 524 -31.69 39.14 -26.60
N LEU A 525 -32.39 38.01 -26.60
CA LEU A 525 -32.79 37.26 -25.41
C LEU A 525 -32.18 35.86 -25.46
N LYS A 526 -31.20 35.59 -24.61
CA LYS A 526 -30.61 34.25 -24.48
C LYS A 526 -30.89 33.71 -23.09
N PRO A 527 -32.05 33.07 -22.89
CA PRO A 527 -32.37 32.40 -21.64
C PRO A 527 -31.69 31.02 -21.62
N ASN A 528 -31.14 30.67 -20.45
CA ASN A 528 -30.60 29.36 -20.14
C ASN A 528 -31.23 28.92 -18.82
N ILE A 529 -32.16 27.99 -18.94
CA ILE A 529 -32.92 27.42 -17.84
C ILE A 529 -32.43 25.99 -17.64
N ASN A 530 -31.93 25.68 -16.46
CA ASN A 530 -31.49 24.35 -16.09
C ASN A 530 -32.23 23.89 -14.84
N TYR A 531 -32.93 22.78 -14.98
CA TYR A 531 -33.65 22.09 -13.92
C TYR A 531 -32.97 20.75 -13.65
N SER A 532 -32.51 20.52 -12.43
CA SER A 532 -31.98 19.22 -12.03
C SER A 532 -32.69 18.70 -10.78
N SER A 533 -33.20 17.48 -10.87
CA SER A 533 -33.77 16.74 -9.75
C SER A 533 -32.89 15.54 -9.46
N ALA A 534 -32.53 15.36 -8.19
CA ALA A 534 -31.79 14.21 -7.69
C ALA A 534 -32.59 13.55 -6.57
N TYR A 535 -32.75 12.24 -6.65
CA TYR A 535 -33.41 11.41 -5.66
C TYR A 535 -32.42 10.33 -5.20
N SER A 536 -32.34 10.13 -3.90
CA SER A 536 -31.56 9.05 -3.29
C SER A 536 -32.39 8.36 -2.24
N TRP A 537 -32.48 7.04 -2.34
CA TRP A 537 -33.04 6.17 -1.32
C TRP A 537 -31.95 5.21 -0.88
N ASN A 538 -31.72 5.10 0.42
CA ASN A 538 -30.70 4.24 0.98
C ASN A 538 -31.22 3.51 2.23
N GLN A 539 -31.35 2.20 2.13
CA GLN A 539 -31.70 1.32 3.22
C GLN A 539 -30.56 0.31 3.40
N ASP A 540 -29.75 0.54 4.42
CA ASP A 540 -28.65 -0.35 4.76
C ASP A 540 -29.21 -1.57 5.51
N ARG A 541 -28.88 -2.77 5.04
CA ARG A 541 -29.36 -4.02 5.63
C ARG A 541 -28.77 -4.28 7.01
N GLU A 542 -27.58 -3.75 7.30
CA GLU A 542 -26.89 -3.91 8.59
C GLU A 542 -27.27 -2.82 9.61
N SER A 543 -28.09 -1.83 9.24
CA SER A 543 -28.50 -0.76 10.16
C SER A 543 -29.40 -1.30 11.27
N THR A 544 -29.02 -1.02 12.53
CA THR A 544 -29.83 -1.33 13.72
C THR A 544 -31.06 -0.42 13.87
N LEU A 545 -31.06 0.72 13.17
CA LEU A 545 -32.19 1.63 13.07
C LEU A 545 -33.01 1.24 11.84
N GLY A 546 -34.22 0.73 12.04
CA GLY A 546 -35.17 0.46 10.96
C GLY A 546 -35.56 1.75 10.24
N GLY A 547 -35.65 1.68 8.91
CA GLY A 547 -36.06 2.80 8.06
C GLY A 547 -35.05 3.12 6.95
N ALA A 548 -35.54 3.74 5.88
CA ALA A 548 -34.73 4.14 4.74
C ALA A 548 -34.41 5.64 4.80
N ASN A 549 -33.18 6.02 4.50
CA ASN A 549 -32.84 7.43 4.32
C ASN A 549 -33.26 7.86 2.92
N ILE A 550 -34.13 8.85 2.84
CA ILE A 550 -34.63 9.43 1.59
C ILE A 550 -34.11 10.85 1.47
N GLY A 551 -33.45 11.15 0.36
CA GLY A 551 -32.96 12.47 0.01
C GLY A 551 -33.54 12.90 -1.31
N THR A 552 -34.09 14.11 -1.37
CA THR A 552 -34.49 14.76 -2.61
C THR A 552 -33.82 16.11 -2.70
N GLN A 553 -33.25 16.40 -3.87
CA GLN A 553 -32.63 17.68 -4.17
C GLN A 553 -33.19 18.17 -5.49
N LEU A 554 -33.79 19.34 -5.47
CA LEU A 554 -34.27 20.04 -6.65
C LEU A 554 -33.46 21.31 -6.78
N ARG A 555 -32.84 21.51 -7.94
CA ARG A 555 -32.14 22.74 -8.28
C ARG A 555 -32.75 23.30 -9.55
N PHE A 556 -33.20 24.53 -9.48
CA PHE A 556 -33.66 25.30 -10.61
C PHE A 556 -32.73 26.50 -10.77
N SER A 557 -32.17 26.67 -11.95
CA SER A 557 -31.33 27.81 -12.29
C SER A 557 -31.82 28.41 -13.59
N SER A 558 -32.02 29.71 -13.62
CA SER A 558 -32.43 30.46 -14.79
C SER A 558 -31.50 31.63 -14.95
N SER A 559 -30.80 31.71 -16.08
CA SER A 559 -29.97 32.84 -16.43
C SER A 559 -30.48 33.43 -17.73
N ILE A 560 -30.66 34.74 -17.76
CA ILE A 560 -31.16 35.48 -18.91
C ILE A 560 -30.14 36.55 -19.24
N ALA A 561 -29.53 36.43 -20.42
CA ALA A 561 -28.68 37.48 -20.97
C ALA A 561 -29.48 38.36 -21.93
N LEU A 562 -29.59 39.65 -21.60
CA LEU A 562 -30.22 40.68 -22.42
C LEU A 562 -29.14 41.49 -23.15
N ASN A 563 -29.16 41.42 -24.48
CA ASN A 563 -28.34 42.28 -25.32
C ASN A 563 -29.20 43.43 -25.86
N LEU A 564 -29.09 44.59 -25.21
CA LEU A 564 -29.88 45.79 -25.55
C LEU A 564 -29.56 46.33 -26.95
N VAL A 565 -28.32 46.16 -27.44
CA VAL A 565 -27.92 46.55 -28.80
C VAL A 565 -28.66 45.72 -29.82
N ASN A 566 -28.63 44.39 -29.66
CA ASN A 566 -29.35 43.48 -30.54
C ASN A 566 -30.87 43.69 -30.46
N MET A 567 -31.40 44.11 -29.30
CA MET A 567 -32.83 44.41 -29.10
C MET A 567 -33.25 45.65 -29.90
N PHE A 568 -32.44 46.71 -29.86
CA PHE A 568 -32.69 47.93 -30.62
C PHE A 568 -32.53 47.70 -32.13
N GLU A 569 -31.57 46.85 -32.52
CA GLU A 569 -31.33 46.44 -33.92
C GLU A 569 -32.45 45.56 -34.53
N VAL A 570 -33.42 45.08 -33.73
CA VAL A 570 -34.66 44.50 -34.28
C VAL A 570 -35.56 45.57 -34.88
N ILE A 571 -35.58 46.78 -34.30
CA ILE A 571 -36.46 47.90 -34.69
C ILE A 571 -35.76 48.78 -35.72
N TYR A 572 -34.49 49.09 -35.50
CA TYR A 572 -33.69 49.97 -36.35
C TYR A 572 -32.25 49.48 -36.43
N LYS A 573 -31.85 49.03 -37.62
CA LYS A 573 -30.44 48.78 -37.93
C LYS A 573 -29.87 50.04 -38.54
N PRO A 574 -29.02 50.80 -37.83
CA PRO A 574 -28.34 51.92 -38.44
C PRO A 574 -27.51 51.41 -39.63
N PRO A 575 -27.42 52.17 -40.73
CA PRO A 575 -26.53 51.81 -41.82
C PRO A 575 -25.12 51.72 -41.26
N SER A 576 -24.53 50.52 -41.28
CA SER A 576 -23.16 50.36 -40.85
C SER A 576 -22.31 51.29 -41.72
N LYS A 577 -21.68 52.32 -41.14
CA LYS A 577 -20.53 52.93 -41.80
C LYS A 577 -19.51 51.81 -41.92
N ALA A 578 -19.37 51.28 -43.13
CA ALA A 578 -18.36 50.30 -43.45
C ALA A 578 -17.02 50.87 -42.95
N ALA A 579 -16.50 50.31 -41.86
CA ALA A 579 -15.10 50.47 -41.58
C ALA A 579 -14.38 49.89 -42.80
N ALA A 580 -13.60 50.73 -43.47
CA ALA A 580 -12.96 50.39 -44.73
C ALA A 580 -12.21 49.06 -44.59
N PRO A 581 -12.37 48.11 -45.53
CA PRO A 581 -11.61 46.88 -45.50
C PRO A 581 -10.15 47.21 -45.83
N THR A 582 -9.31 47.33 -44.81
CA THR A 582 -7.86 47.27 -45.00
C THR A 582 -7.48 45.82 -45.22
N GLY A 583 -7.38 45.41 -46.48
CA GLY A 583 -6.83 44.10 -46.82
C GLY A 583 -7.29 43.57 -48.17
N ARG A 584 -6.54 43.91 -49.22
CA ARG A 584 -6.58 43.23 -50.52
C ARG A 584 -6.27 41.74 -50.31
N SER A 585 -7.23 40.86 -50.62
CA SER A 585 -6.88 39.51 -51.09
C SER A 585 -7.75 39.15 -52.29
N ARG A 586 -7.08 38.84 -53.41
CA ARG A 586 -7.67 38.27 -54.62
C ARG A 586 -7.80 36.77 -54.39
N ARG A 587 -9.02 36.21 -54.45
CA ARG A 587 -9.19 34.91 -55.11
C ARG A 587 -10.61 34.68 -55.61
N ARG A 588 -10.60 34.12 -56.82
CA ARG A 588 -11.66 33.77 -57.76
C ARG A 588 -12.46 32.57 -57.23
N GLY A 589 -13.79 32.61 -57.37
CA GLY A 589 -14.67 31.45 -57.15
C GLY A 589 -16.13 31.85 -57.29
N SER A 590 -16.69 31.64 -58.49
CA SER A 590 -18.11 31.85 -58.82
C SER A 590 -18.98 30.75 -58.20
N LYS A 591 -19.96 31.13 -57.38
CA LYS A 591 -21.13 30.31 -57.01
C LYS A 591 -22.40 31.15 -57.24
N PRO A 592 -23.55 30.51 -57.55
CA PRO A 592 -24.73 31.21 -58.06
C PRO A 592 -25.31 32.18 -57.03
N GLU A 593 -25.79 33.32 -57.51
CA GLU A 593 -26.56 34.30 -56.75
C GLU A 593 -27.81 33.64 -56.16
N GLU A 594 -27.83 33.49 -54.83
CA GLU A 594 -29.10 33.57 -54.11
C GLU A 594 -29.54 35.03 -54.14
N GLU A 595 -30.73 35.27 -54.69
CA GLU A 595 -31.40 36.57 -54.66
C GLU A 595 -31.41 37.11 -53.23
N LYS A 596 -30.63 38.16 -52.98
CA LYS A 596 -30.79 38.97 -51.78
C LYS A 596 -32.19 39.61 -51.85
N PRO A 597 -33.04 39.44 -50.83
CA PRO A 597 -34.24 40.26 -50.77
C PRO A 597 -33.78 41.72 -50.70
N THR A 598 -34.37 42.57 -51.52
CA THR A 598 -34.17 44.02 -51.52
C THR A 598 -34.30 44.56 -50.09
N GLU A 599 -33.17 44.87 -49.45
CA GLU A 599 -33.17 45.66 -48.22
C GLU A 599 -33.77 47.02 -48.56
N LYS A 600 -35.00 47.26 -48.07
CA LYS A 600 -35.53 48.62 -48.02
C LYS A 600 -34.50 49.47 -47.30
N LYS A 601 -33.89 50.45 -48.01
CA LYS A 601 -33.08 51.50 -47.41
C LYS A 601 -33.91 52.17 -46.31
N GLN A 602 -33.72 51.78 -45.06
CA GLN A 602 -34.25 52.53 -43.93
C GLN A 602 -33.55 53.90 -43.96
N LYS A 603 -34.34 54.97 -44.07
CA LYS A 603 -33.85 56.34 -43.94
C LYS A 603 -33.13 56.45 -42.59
N ASP A 604 -31.92 57.00 -42.60
CA ASP A 604 -31.18 57.29 -41.38
C ASP A 604 -31.98 58.30 -40.55
N ILE A 605 -32.39 57.90 -39.36
CA ILE A 605 -33.11 58.76 -38.42
C ILE A 605 -32.08 59.17 -37.35
N PRO A 606 -31.57 60.42 -37.36
CA PRO A 606 -30.47 60.85 -36.52
C PRO A 606 -30.68 60.58 -35.02
N VAL A 607 -31.93 60.71 -34.56
CA VAL A 607 -32.33 60.44 -33.18
C VAL A 607 -32.17 58.96 -32.83
N LEU A 608 -32.57 58.04 -33.71
CA LEU A 608 -32.45 56.60 -33.47
C LEU A 608 -30.99 56.13 -33.56
N THR A 609 -30.19 56.73 -34.43
CA THR A 609 -28.74 56.47 -34.54
C THR A 609 -27.97 56.97 -33.31
N PHE A 610 -28.37 58.12 -32.73
CA PHE A 610 -27.84 58.61 -31.45
C PHE A 610 -28.20 57.69 -30.27
N VAL A 611 -29.46 57.24 -30.20
CA VAL A 611 -29.93 56.29 -29.18
C VAL A 611 -29.22 54.93 -29.29
N HIS A 612 -28.99 54.42 -30.51
CA HIS A 612 -28.18 53.21 -30.74
C HIS A 612 -26.74 53.37 -30.21
N GLY A 613 -26.11 54.53 -30.46
CA GLY A 613 -24.77 54.85 -29.95
C GLY A 613 -24.68 54.92 -28.43
N LEU A 614 -25.75 55.34 -27.75
CA LEU A 614 -25.86 55.31 -26.28
C LEU A 614 -26.04 53.88 -25.75
N ILE A 615 -26.94 53.10 -26.36
CA ILE A 615 -27.21 51.71 -25.96
C ILE A 615 -25.97 50.82 -26.17
N ARG A 616 -25.15 51.08 -27.19
CA ARG A 616 -23.89 50.36 -27.45
C ARG A 616 -22.85 50.51 -26.34
N LYS A 617 -22.93 51.58 -25.53
CA LYS A 617 -22.05 51.77 -24.37
C LYS A 617 -22.51 50.98 -23.13
N VAL A 618 -23.70 50.39 -23.17
CA VAL A 618 -24.25 49.57 -22.08
C VAL A 618 -23.86 48.11 -22.31
N ASN A 619 -23.15 47.52 -21.35
CA ASN A 619 -22.81 46.10 -21.39
C ASN A 619 -24.07 45.23 -21.29
N PRO A 620 -24.07 43.99 -21.82
CA PRO A 620 -25.20 43.08 -21.70
C PRO A 620 -25.61 42.89 -20.24
N ILE A 621 -26.92 42.92 -19.97
CA ILE A 621 -27.45 42.74 -18.62
C ILE A 621 -27.75 41.26 -18.43
N ASN A 622 -27.14 40.64 -17.42
CA ASN A 622 -27.38 39.25 -17.07
C ASN A 622 -28.18 39.17 -15.79
N PHE A 623 -29.35 38.54 -15.86
CA PHE A 623 -30.14 38.17 -14.68
C PHE A 623 -29.92 36.69 -14.39
N SER A 624 -29.57 36.35 -13.15
CA SER A 624 -29.44 34.95 -12.73
C SER A 624 -30.30 34.71 -11.50
N TYR A 625 -31.18 33.71 -11.58
CA TYR A 625 -31.96 33.17 -10.48
C TYR A 625 -31.52 31.74 -10.24
N THR A 626 -31.30 31.36 -8.99
CA THR A 626 -30.98 29.98 -8.62
C THR A 626 -31.71 29.64 -7.33
N GLU A 627 -32.43 28.55 -7.37
CA GLU A 627 -33.20 28.01 -6.26
C GLU A 627 -32.75 26.57 -6.02
N ASN A 628 -32.36 26.28 -4.78
CA ASN A 628 -31.96 24.95 -4.37
C ASN A 628 -32.85 24.53 -3.21
N LEU A 629 -33.57 23.42 -3.39
CA LEU A 629 -34.41 22.82 -2.36
C LEU A 629 -33.88 21.42 -2.06
N ASN A 630 -33.40 21.24 -0.83
CA ASN A 630 -32.94 19.96 -0.33
C ASN A 630 -33.89 19.49 0.76
N ARG A 631 -34.41 18.28 0.63
CA ARG A 631 -35.20 17.62 1.67
C ARG A 631 -34.59 16.26 1.96
N THR A 632 -34.33 15.99 3.22
CA THR A 632 -33.88 14.68 3.69
C THR A 632 -34.83 14.21 4.77
N GLY A 633 -35.24 12.96 4.70
CA GLY A 633 -36.10 12.33 5.69
C GLY A 633 -35.64 10.90 5.96
N ARG A 634 -36.07 10.37 7.10
CA ARG A 634 -36.04 8.94 7.37
C ARG A 634 -37.46 8.43 7.22
N GLY A 635 -37.64 7.47 6.33
CA GLY A 635 -38.91 6.79 6.06
C GLY A 635 -38.97 5.44 6.73
#